data_AF-A0A7K3PFH9-F1
#
_entry.id   AF-A0A7K3PFH9-F1
#
_cell.length_a   1.000
_cell.length_b   1.000
_cell.length_c   1.000
_cell.angle_alpha   90.00
_cell.angle_beta   90.00
_cell.angle_gamma   90.00
#
_symmetry.space_group_name_H-M   'P 1'
#
loop_
_entity.id
_entity.type
_entity.pdbx_description
1 polymer ?
#
loop_
_entity_poly.entity_id
_entity_poly.type
_entity_poly.pdbx_seq_one_letter_code
_entity_poly.pdbx_strand_id
1 'polypeptide(L)'
;MSACVPARADSARTKHIHPPHSPPPGGPRRFRLAGADVSAAIAVFLIALPLSLGIALATGAPLQAGLVAAAVGGIVAGRIGGCPLQVSGPAAGLTVVTADLIQHYGWRTTCAITILAGLAQLGLGCLRVARSALAVSPAIVHGMLAGIGITIAVAQLHIVLGGTPQSSVPDNLVALPAQLAKLHPADLAVSVLTLTLLLLWPRVPGRAGALLGKLPAALIAVAGATAVASLTGLLLPKVDLPSWSSHALATLPDGPVLGLLAAVLTTTLVCSVQSLLGAVAVDKLVTARPAPAGHVKRSNLDRELLGQGAANIVSGSLGGLPIAGVAVRSSANVAAGAVSRNSTMLHGVLVVIAALLMVPALELIPLASLAALVMAVGLKMVSLNHIRTVTRHREVLVYAVTTFGVVFLGVLEGVALGIAVAVGVALHRLTRTRITHEHVEGVHYVHVRGQLTFLAVPRLSRILHQVPPGADAAVELDGSFMDHAAYETLQDWQKTHTAQGGAVDITGRRPGTRISEPAEEDGCRCRPWTPWRNHQCERPPKAPPPGAHGQATTDAPPGGTPGTATGSNPPGTRGPGDTGNTGDTAGAPNAPGAPGAPGAPHPTATSGAADGPPGHELARGISAFHRNTGPLMRRELARLAREGQQPSQLFLTCADSRVVTSMITSSGPGDLFVVRNVGNFVPLPGEESGDDSVAAAIEYAVDVLKVRSITVCGHSGCGAMQALLGAEHGGARTPLQRWLRHGLPSLERALPDLDAYANEQEEKQGQGQGQGPGPEDGRSHPRLAGRGPVDAAERLCLANVVQQLEHLRAHESVGRALRAGDLELHGMYFHVGEAQSYLLSEDTEGGVFALVPSTDLTA
;
A
#
# COMPACT_ATOMS: atom_id res chain seq x y z
N MET A 1 -37.02 59.13 49.39
CA MET A 1 -36.39 57.82 49.68
C MET A 1 -35.51 57.50 48.47
N SER A 2 -34.20 57.26 48.63
CA SER A 2 -33.29 57.00 47.51
C SER A 2 -31.97 56.37 47.98
N ALA A 3 -31.26 55.74 47.04
CA ALA A 3 -29.87 55.26 47.08
C ALA A 3 -29.47 54.24 48.17
N CYS A 4 -29.12 53.01 47.76
CA CYS A 4 -27.70 52.63 47.55
C CYS A 4 -27.53 51.19 47.01
N VAL A 5 -26.36 50.92 46.43
CA VAL A 5 -25.90 49.64 45.84
C VAL A 5 -24.49 49.36 46.37
N PRO A 6 -24.12 48.11 46.75
CA PRO A 6 -22.98 47.46 46.08
C PRO A 6 -23.06 45.91 45.99
N ALA A 7 -22.14 45.32 45.22
CA ALA A 7 -22.07 43.89 44.87
C ALA A 7 -20.86 43.15 45.51
N ARG A 8 -20.80 41.80 45.39
CA ARG A 8 -19.52 41.06 45.32
C ARG A 8 -19.57 39.60 44.79
N ALA A 9 -18.70 39.33 43.81
CA ALA A 9 -17.83 38.16 43.59
C ALA A 9 -18.30 36.70 43.78
N ASP A 10 -18.33 35.98 42.65
CA ASP A 10 -17.58 34.74 42.33
C ASP A 10 -17.47 33.55 43.32
N SER A 11 -17.84 32.37 42.82
CA SER A 11 -16.82 31.42 42.33
C SER A 11 -17.42 30.32 41.45
N ALA A 12 -16.84 30.09 40.27
CA ALA A 12 -17.27 29.03 39.36
C ALA A 12 -16.75 27.66 39.81
N ARG A 13 -17.63 26.65 39.88
CA ARG A 13 -17.27 25.26 40.18
C ARG A 13 -17.74 24.32 39.08
N THR A 14 -16.84 24.01 38.14
CA THR A 14 -17.09 23.10 37.03
C THR A 14 -17.43 21.69 37.52
N LYS A 15 -18.52 21.12 37.00
CA LYS A 15 -18.83 19.69 37.20
C LYS A 15 -17.84 18.85 36.41
N HIS A 16 -16.94 18.16 37.10
CA HIS A 16 -16.13 17.12 36.48
C HIS A 16 -17.02 15.97 36.02
N ILE A 17 -17.17 15.80 34.70
CA ILE A 17 -17.76 14.61 34.11
C ILE A 17 -16.71 13.51 34.19
N HIS A 18 -16.94 12.51 35.04
CA HIS A 18 -16.08 11.33 35.08
C HIS A 18 -16.26 10.52 33.77
N PRO A 19 -15.17 10.06 33.13
CA PRO A 19 -15.27 9.07 32.07
C PRO A 19 -15.94 7.80 32.59
N PRO A 20 -16.76 7.09 31.78
CA PRO A 20 -17.30 5.80 32.19
C PRO A 20 -16.16 4.83 32.51
N HIS A 21 -16.22 4.19 33.68
CA HIS A 21 -15.16 3.29 34.12
C HIS A 21 -14.97 2.13 33.13
N SER A 22 -13.77 2.04 32.57
CA SER A 22 -13.30 0.82 31.91
C SER A 22 -13.53 -0.38 32.84
N PRO A 23 -14.01 -1.53 32.34
CA PRO A 23 -14.12 -2.73 33.16
C PRO A 23 -12.74 -3.09 33.73
N PRO A 24 -12.66 -3.61 34.97
CA PRO A 24 -11.39 -3.90 35.62
C PRO A 24 -10.56 -4.86 34.74
N PRO A 25 -9.21 -4.69 34.69
CA PRO A 25 -8.36 -5.53 33.87
C PRO A 25 -8.53 -6.99 34.29
N GLY A 26 -9.16 -7.77 33.42
CA GLY A 26 -9.57 -9.14 33.73
C GLY A 26 -8.40 -9.98 34.26
N GLY A 27 -8.68 -10.71 35.34
CA GLY A 27 -7.69 -11.53 36.06
C GLY A 27 -6.96 -12.57 35.18
N PRO A 28 -5.97 -13.28 35.75
CA PRO A 28 -5.00 -14.08 34.98
C PRO A 28 -5.68 -14.94 33.92
N ARG A 29 -5.32 -14.67 32.66
CA ARG A 29 -5.96 -15.25 31.47
C ARG A 29 -5.89 -16.78 31.50
N ARG A 30 -6.97 -17.43 31.94
CA ARG A 30 -7.10 -18.89 31.93
C ARG A 30 -6.79 -19.41 30.53
N PHE A 31 -5.98 -20.47 30.47
CA PHE A 31 -5.43 -21.03 29.23
C PHE A 31 -6.51 -21.82 28.46
N ARG A 32 -7.50 -21.13 27.92
CA ARG A 32 -8.57 -21.73 27.10
C ARG A 32 -7.97 -22.16 25.75
N LEU A 33 -7.78 -23.46 25.53
CA LEU A 33 -7.58 -23.99 24.19
C LEU A 33 -8.92 -23.96 23.45
N ALA A 34 -8.94 -23.38 22.24
CA ALA A 34 -10.04 -23.57 21.31
C ALA A 34 -9.88 -24.93 20.61
N GLY A 35 -10.98 -25.63 20.31
CA GLY A 35 -10.92 -26.87 19.52
C GLY A 35 -10.27 -26.68 18.14
N ALA A 36 -10.42 -25.49 17.55
CA ALA A 36 -9.74 -25.09 16.32
C ALA A 36 -8.21 -25.00 16.47
N ASP A 37 -7.70 -24.54 17.62
CA ASP A 37 -6.25 -24.53 17.89
C ASP A 37 -5.70 -25.95 18.07
N VAL A 38 -6.49 -26.88 18.64
CA VAL A 38 -6.11 -28.30 18.77
C VAL A 38 -6.07 -28.98 17.41
N SER A 39 -7.11 -28.79 16.59
CA SER A 39 -7.19 -29.33 15.23
C SER A 39 -6.04 -28.81 14.35
N ALA A 40 -5.72 -27.51 14.45
CA ALA A 40 -4.63 -26.91 13.71
C ALA A 40 -3.26 -27.38 14.22
N ALA A 41 -3.04 -27.50 15.53
CA ALA A 41 -1.80 -28.03 16.10
C ALA A 41 -1.48 -29.43 15.58
N ILE A 42 -2.50 -30.31 15.51
CA ILE A 42 -2.37 -31.67 14.97
C ILE A 42 -2.03 -31.61 13.47
N ALA A 43 -2.78 -30.86 12.66
CA ALA A 43 -2.51 -30.73 11.22
C ALA A 43 -1.08 -30.21 10.93
N VAL A 44 -0.62 -29.21 11.70
CA VAL A 44 0.74 -28.66 11.62
C VAL A 44 1.78 -29.69 12.05
N PHE A 45 1.56 -30.41 13.15
CA PHE A 45 2.45 -31.46 13.67
C PHE A 45 2.68 -32.58 12.64
N LEU A 46 1.61 -33.07 12.01
CA LEU A 46 1.68 -34.11 10.98
C LEU A 46 2.41 -33.65 9.70
N ILE A 47 2.41 -32.34 9.39
CA ILE A 47 3.25 -31.74 8.32
C ILE A 47 4.71 -31.59 8.80
N ALA A 48 4.90 -31.21 10.06
CA ALA A 48 6.18 -30.78 10.59
C ALA A 48 7.17 -31.93 10.79
N LEU A 49 6.74 -33.08 11.33
CA LEU A 49 7.64 -34.21 11.60
C LEU A 49 8.47 -34.65 10.38
N PRO A 50 7.89 -35.11 9.26
CA PRO A 50 8.68 -35.59 8.11
C PRO A 50 9.48 -34.45 7.46
N LEU A 51 8.95 -33.23 7.45
CA LEU A 51 9.67 -32.06 6.92
C LEU A 51 10.87 -31.66 7.80
N SER A 52 10.79 -31.81 9.12
CA SER A 52 11.90 -31.54 10.05
C SER A 52 13.04 -32.54 9.90
N LEU A 53 12.71 -33.83 9.82
CA LEU A 53 13.71 -34.89 9.60
C LEU A 53 14.36 -34.75 8.22
N GLY A 54 13.57 -34.46 7.18
CA GLY A 54 14.09 -34.18 5.84
C GLY A 54 15.01 -32.96 5.79
N ILE A 55 14.64 -31.84 6.43
CA ILE A 55 15.53 -30.67 6.48
C ILE A 55 16.83 -30.98 7.21
N ALA A 56 16.80 -31.76 8.30
CA ALA A 56 18.01 -32.19 8.99
C ALA A 56 18.92 -33.07 8.10
N LEU A 57 18.34 -34.06 7.41
CA LEU A 57 19.05 -34.89 6.42
C LEU A 57 19.70 -34.02 5.33
N ALA A 58 18.96 -33.07 4.77
CA ALA A 58 19.46 -32.18 3.71
C ALA A 58 20.48 -31.15 4.20
N THR A 59 20.58 -30.90 5.51
CA THR A 59 21.69 -30.14 6.12
C THR A 59 22.92 -30.99 6.45
N GLY A 60 22.84 -32.31 6.42
CA GLY A 60 23.88 -33.18 6.99
C GLY A 60 23.97 -33.09 8.53
N ALA A 61 22.91 -32.60 9.19
CA ALA A 61 22.84 -32.46 10.64
C ALA A 61 22.24 -33.74 11.27
N PRO A 62 22.52 -34.03 12.56
CA PRO A 62 21.86 -35.10 13.29
C PRO A 62 20.33 -34.96 13.23
N LEU A 63 19.61 -36.01 12.88
CA LEU A 63 18.18 -35.91 12.53
C LEU A 63 17.31 -35.41 13.70
N GLN A 64 17.72 -35.71 14.94
CA GLN A 64 17.16 -35.15 16.18
C GLN A 64 17.18 -33.61 16.22
N ALA A 65 18.16 -32.94 15.62
CA ALA A 65 18.28 -31.48 15.61
C ALA A 65 17.10 -30.78 14.89
N GLY A 66 16.49 -31.46 13.89
CA GLY A 66 15.29 -30.99 13.21
C GLY A 66 14.02 -31.12 14.06
N LEU A 67 13.99 -32.08 14.98
CA LEU A 67 12.92 -32.24 15.96
C LEU A 67 13.06 -31.19 17.08
N VAL A 68 14.26 -31.02 17.63
CA VAL A 68 14.58 -29.97 18.61
C VAL A 68 14.19 -28.58 18.07
N ALA A 69 14.62 -28.22 16.87
CA ALA A 69 14.30 -26.94 16.26
C ALA A 69 12.79 -26.72 16.03
N ALA A 70 12.01 -27.78 15.77
CA ALA A 70 10.56 -27.68 15.62
C ALA A 70 9.83 -27.57 16.97
N ALA A 71 10.27 -28.31 17.99
CA ALA A 71 9.76 -28.18 19.36
C ALA A 71 10.02 -26.77 19.91
N VAL A 72 11.27 -26.30 19.83
CA VAL A 72 11.68 -24.95 20.25
C VAL A 72 10.99 -23.86 19.43
N GLY A 73 10.84 -24.05 18.12
CA GLY A 73 10.14 -23.12 17.23
C GLY A 73 8.64 -22.99 17.55
N GLY A 74 7.95 -24.10 17.84
CA GLY A 74 6.56 -24.08 18.30
C GLY A 74 6.39 -23.43 19.68
N ILE A 75 7.22 -23.83 20.64
CA ILE A 75 7.11 -23.40 22.04
C ILE A 75 7.64 -21.97 22.23
N VAL A 76 8.93 -21.71 21.96
CA VAL A 76 9.60 -20.45 22.32
C VAL A 76 9.16 -19.31 21.42
N ALA A 77 9.25 -19.46 20.09
CA ALA A 77 8.80 -18.41 19.17
C ALA A 77 7.28 -18.21 19.23
N GLY A 78 6.48 -19.28 19.38
CA GLY A 78 5.02 -19.16 19.59
C GLY A 78 4.66 -18.39 20.86
N ARG A 79 5.37 -18.63 21.97
CA ARG A 79 5.14 -17.99 23.28
C ARG A 79 5.65 -16.55 23.38
N ILE A 80 6.77 -16.24 22.73
CA ILE A 80 7.45 -14.93 22.83
C ILE A 80 7.10 -14.03 21.64
N GLY A 81 7.08 -14.56 20.41
CA GLY A 81 7.10 -13.84 19.14
C GLY A 81 5.95 -12.87 18.88
N GLY A 82 5.93 -12.28 17.68
CA GLY A 82 5.07 -11.19 17.27
C GLY A 82 3.79 -11.65 16.58
N CYS A 83 3.90 -12.63 15.69
CA CYS A 83 2.82 -13.20 14.90
C CYS A 83 2.12 -14.35 15.66
N PRO A 84 0.82 -14.25 16.00
CA PRO A 84 0.16 -15.29 16.80
C PRO A 84 0.02 -16.67 16.14
N LEU A 85 -0.03 -16.73 14.81
CA LEU A 85 -0.29 -17.97 14.05
C LEU A 85 0.90 -18.43 13.20
N GLN A 86 2.06 -17.78 13.32
CA GLN A 86 3.30 -18.22 12.68
C GLN A 86 3.84 -19.47 13.37
N VAL A 87 4.02 -20.54 12.61
CA VAL A 87 4.72 -21.75 13.05
C VAL A 87 6.18 -21.59 12.68
N SER A 88 7.04 -21.55 13.68
CA SER A 88 8.49 -21.47 13.49
C SER A 88 9.12 -22.86 13.63
N GLY A 89 10.28 -23.06 13.01
CA GLY A 89 11.05 -24.30 13.10
C GLY A 89 12.20 -24.31 12.10
N PRO A 90 12.81 -25.47 11.81
CA PRO A 90 13.81 -25.57 10.76
C PRO A 90 13.16 -25.22 9.41
N ALA A 91 13.79 -24.31 8.66
CA ALA A 91 13.27 -23.77 7.41
C ALA A 91 14.18 -24.15 6.24
N ALA A 92 13.58 -24.56 5.12
CA ALA A 92 14.34 -24.95 3.92
C ALA A 92 15.27 -23.83 3.39
N GLY A 93 14.97 -22.56 3.66
CA GLY A 93 15.86 -21.44 3.30
C GLY A 93 17.22 -21.47 4.03
N LEU A 94 17.29 -22.12 5.18
CA LEU A 94 18.51 -22.27 5.97
C LEU A 94 19.24 -23.57 5.66
N THR A 95 18.68 -24.47 4.85
CA THR A 95 19.29 -25.79 4.56
C THR A 95 20.68 -25.65 3.94
N VAL A 96 20.82 -24.83 2.90
CA VAL A 96 22.10 -24.63 2.21
C VAL A 96 23.13 -23.95 3.13
N VAL A 97 22.71 -22.88 3.83
CA VAL A 97 23.58 -22.16 4.78
C VAL A 97 24.07 -23.10 5.89
N THR A 98 23.17 -23.90 6.48
CA THR A 98 23.54 -24.78 7.59
C THR A 98 24.41 -25.95 7.11
N ALA A 99 24.16 -26.49 5.91
CA ALA A 99 25.01 -27.53 5.32
C ALA A 99 26.45 -27.04 5.09
N ASP A 100 26.60 -25.83 4.56
CA ASP A 100 27.90 -25.18 4.36
C ASP A 100 28.64 -24.97 5.69
N LEU A 101 27.96 -24.42 6.71
CA LEU A 101 28.56 -24.23 8.04
C LEU A 101 28.94 -25.54 8.73
N ILE A 102 28.18 -26.63 8.50
CA ILE A 102 28.52 -27.96 9.00
C ILE A 102 29.78 -28.51 8.31
N GLN A 103 29.95 -28.29 7.01
CA GLN A 103 31.14 -28.73 6.27
C GLN A 103 32.38 -27.90 6.64
N HIS A 104 32.24 -26.57 6.77
CA HIS A 104 33.37 -25.67 7.08
C HIS A 104 33.77 -25.63 8.55
N TYR A 105 32.81 -25.67 9.48
CA TYR A 105 33.05 -25.45 10.92
C TYR A 105 32.60 -26.60 11.83
N GLY A 106 31.88 -27.59 11.30
CA GLY A 106 31.33 -28.69 12.08
C GLY A 106 30.05 -28.35 12.84
N TRP A 107 29.36 -29.39 13.30
CA TRP A 107 28.04 -29.28 13.92
C TRP A 107 28.01 -28.47 15.23
N ARG A 108 28.96 -28.72 16.15
CA ARG A 108 29.06 -28.02 17.44
C ARG A 108 29.26 -26.52 17.29
N THR A 109 30.04 -26.12 16.28
CA THR A 109 30.29 -24.72 15.94
C THR A 109 29.07 -24.08 15.27
N THR A 110 28.39 -24.83 14.39
CA THR A 110 27.12 -24.40 13.78
C THR A 110 26.04 -24.12 14.85
N CYS A 111 26.00 -24.92 15.92
CA CYS A 111 25.15 -24.65 17.09
C CYS A 111 25.50 -23.31 17.77
N ALA A 112 26.79 -23.01 17.96
CA ALA A 112 27.24 -21.73 18.53
C ALA A 112 26.96 -20.53 17.58
N ILE A 113 27.15 -20.68 16.27
CA ILE A 113 26.76 -19.68 15.27
C ILE A 113 25.25 -19.40 15.34
N THR A 114 24.43 -20.43 15.58
CA THR A 114 22.98 -20.29 15.78
C THR A 114 22.63 -19.48 17.04
N ILE A 115 23.36 -19.69 18.15
CA ILE A 115 23.23 -18.88 19.37
C ILE A 115 23.61 -17.41 19.11
N LEU A 116 24.77 -17.18 18.47
CA LEU A 116 25.26 -15.83 18.13
C LEU A 116 24.30 -15.10 17.18
N ALA A 117 23.74 -15.80 16.20
CA ALA A 117 22.71 -15.25 15.31
C ALA A 117 21.42 -14.92 16.08
N GLY A 118 21.02 -15.75 17.04
CA GLY A 118 19.89 -15.46 17.92
C GLY A 118 20.11 -14.22 18.79
N LEU A 119 21.33 -14.02 19.31
CA LEU A 119 21.72 -12.80 20.03
C LEU A 119 21.68 -11.55 19.12
N ALA A 120 22.18 -11.66 17.88
CA ALA A 120 22.10 -10.59 16.89
C ALA A 120 20.63 -10.25 16.53
N GLN A 121 19.75 -11.25 16.40
CA GLN A 121 18.31 -11.05 16.23
C GLN A 121 17.67 -10.34 17.43
N LEU A 122 18.05 -10.67 18.67
CA LEU A 122 17.60 -9.92 19.84
C LEU A 122 18.02 -8.44 19.76
N GLY A 123 19.26 -8.16 19.37
CA GLY A 123 19.76 -6.80 19.14
C GLY A 123 18.93 -6.02 18.11
N LEU A 124 18.70 -6.61 16.93
CA LEU A 124 17.89 -6.00 15.86
C LEU A 124 16.42 -5.78 16.29
N GLY A 125 15.85 -6.69 17.07
CA GLY A 125 14.51 -6.54 17.65
C GLY A 125 14.43 -5.40 18.66
N CYS A 126 15.44 -5.25 19.53
CA CYS A 126 15.55 -4.14 20.48
C CYS A 126 15.73 -2.78 19.78
N LEU A 127 16.50 -2.73 18.69
CA LEU A 127 16.69 -1.53 17.86
C LEU A 127 15.46 -1.17 17.01
N ARG A 128 14.41 -2.02 16.97
CA ARG A 128 13.15 -1.82 16.24
C ARG A 128 13.33 -1.60 14.73
N VAL A 129 14.33 -2.27 14.15
CA VAL A 129 14.63 -2.18 12.70
C VAL A 129 13.89 -3.20 11.84
N ALA A 130 13.02 -4.04 12.43
CA ALA A 130 12.36 -5.13 11.70
C ALA A 130 11.42 -4.64 10.59
N ARG A 131 10.87 -3.42 10.72
CA ARG A 131 10.12 -2.77 9.63
C ARG A 131 11.01 -2.30 8.50
N SER A 132 12.22 -1.82 8.80
CA SER A 132 13.22 -1.41 7.80
C SER A 132 13.79 -2.63 7.06
N ALA A 133 13.91 -3.78 7.72
CA ALA A 133 14.30 -5.05 7.08
C ALA A 133 13.32 -5.53 6.00
N LEU A 134 12.08 -5.04 5.97
CA LEU A 134 11.12 -5.28 4.88
C LEU A 134 11.32 -4.37 3.65
N ALA A 135 12.31 -3.48 3.65
CA ALA A 135 12.65 -2.64 2.48
C ALA A 135 13.43 -3.39 1.38
N VAL A 136 13.85 -4.65 1.64
CA VAL A 136 14.46 -5.53 0.62
C VAL A 136 13.46 -5.81 -0.49
N SER A 137 13.85 -5.61 -1.76
CA SER A 137 12.97 -5.85 -2.91
C SER A 137 12.45 -7.30 -2.92
N PRO A 138 11.15 -7.52 -3.18
CA PRO A 138 10.59 -8.86 -3.36
C PRO A 138 11.34 -9.70 -4.41
N ALA A 139 11.94 -9.08 -5.43
CA ALA A 139 12.72 -9.82 -6.44
C ALA A 139 13.95 -10.53 -5.84
N ILE A 140 14.64 -9.89 -4.88
CA ILE A 140 15.78 -10.47 -4.16
C ILE A 140 15.30 -11.64 -3.31
N VAL A 141 14.23 -11.43 -2.54
CA VAL A 141 13.63 -12.47 -1.69
C VAL A 141 13.24 -13.72 -2.49
N HIS A 142 12.52 -13.55 -3.61
CA HIS A 142 12.09 -14.69 -4.41
C HIS A 142 13.25 -15.33 -5.17
N GLY A 143 14.25 -14.56 -5.62
CA GLY A 143 15.45 -15.08 -6.27
C GLY A 143 16.31 -15.90 -5.30
N MET A 144 16.46 -15.44 -4.06
CA MET A 144 17.13 -16.18 -2.98
C MET A 144 16.42 -17.50 -2.69
N LEU A 145 15.08 -17.48 -2.51
CA LEU A 145 14.30 -18.70 -2.28
C LEU A 145 14.34 -19.67 -3.47
N ALA A 146 14.35 -19.16 -4.71
CA ALA A 146 14.48 -19.99 -5.91
C ALA A 146 15.88 -20.62 -6.01
N GLY A 147 16.95 -19.86 -5.75
CA GLY A 147 18.32 -20.36 -5.75
C GLY A 147 18.53 -21.46 -4.71
N ILE A 148 18.07 -21.25 -3.48
CA ILE A 148 18.09 -22.27 -2.41
C ILE A 148 17.27 -23.51 -2.83
N GLY A 149 16.10 -23.32 -3.44
CA GLY A 149 15.28 -24.42 -3.94
C GLY A 149 15.96 -25.28 -5.02
N ILE A 150 16.75 -24.64 -5.91
CA ILE A 150 17.57 -25.31 -6.92
C ILE A 150 18.71 -26.09 -6.27
N THR A 151 19.50 -25.46 -5.40
CA THR A 151 20.62 -26.11 -4.69
C THR A 151 20.16 -27.33 -3.90
N ILE A 152 19.03 -27.22 -3.18
CA ILE A 152 18.41 -28.35 -2.48
C ILE A 152 17.99 -29.45 -3.45
N ALA A 153 17.30 -29.11 -4.56
CA ALA A 153 16.84 -30.12 -5.51
C ALA A 153 18.00 -30.91 -6.14
N VAL A 154 19.10 -30.23 -6.51
CA VAL A 154 20.30 -30.86 -7.09
C VAL A 154 21.03 -31.75 -6.07
N ALA A 155 21.20 -31.29 -4.82
CA ALA A 155 21.81 -32.10 -3.78
C ALA A 155 20.95 -33.33 -3.41
N GLN A 156 19.64 -33.16 -3.22
CA GLN A 156 18.77 -34.27 -2.86
C GLN A 156 18.56 -35.30 -4.00
N LEU A 157 18.74 -34.90 -5.26
CA LEU A 157 18.75 -35.82 -6.39
C LEU A 157 19.83 -36.91 -6.24
N HIS A 158 20.99 -36.59 -5.67
CA HIS A 158 22.05 -37.58 -5.44
C HIS A 158 21.59 -38.68 -4.45
N ILE A 159 20.90 -38.31 -3.38
CA ILE A 159 20.37 -39.27 -2.39
C ILE A 159 19.21 -40.09 -3.00
N VAL A 160 18.36 -39.46 -3.81
CA VAL A 160 17.26 -40.12 -4.56
C VAL A 160 17.77 -41.18 -5.55
N LEU A 161 18.96 -41.00 -6.10
CA LEU A 161 19.63 -41.98 -6.99
C LEU A 161 20.51 -43.00 -6.22
N GLY A 162 20.55 -42.93 -4.88
CA GLY A 162 21.27 -43.87 -4.01
C GLY A 162 22.74 -43.55 -3.74
N GLY A 163 23.14 -42.28 -3.80
CA GLY A 163 24.52 -41.83 -3.54
C GLY A 163 24.58 -40.56 -2.70
N THR A 164 25.76 -39.94 -2.61
CA THR A 164 26.03 -38.81 -1.73
C THR A 164 26.13 -37.48 -2.48
N PRO A 165 25.56 -36.38 -1.94
CA PRO A 165 25.72 -35.05 -2.52
C PRO A 165 27.14 -34.52 -2.33
N GLN A 166 27.57 -33.67 -3.26
CA GLN A 166 28.82 -32.91 -3.16
C GLN A 166 28.60 -31.55 -2.46
N SER A 167 29.68 -30.84 -2.14
CA SER A 167 29.65 -29.54 -1.44
C SER A 167 29.02 -28.41 -2.27
N SER A 168 29.34 -28.31 -3.57
CA SER A 168 28.86 -27.24 -4.46
C SER A 168 27.87 -27.73 -5.52
N VAL A 169 27.01 -26.84 -6.03
CA VAL A 169 26.09 -27.18 -7.14
C VAL A 169 26.83 -27.60 -8.42
N PRO A 170 27.90 -26.90 -8.87
CA PRO A 170 28.74 -27.37 -9.97
C PRO A 170 29.25 -28.81 -9.80
N ASP A 171 29.81 -29.17 -8.64
CA ASP A 171 30.39 -30.50 -8.41
C ASP A 171 29.31 -31.59 -8.43
N ASN A 172 28.14 -31.31 -7.84
CA ASN A 172 26.96 -32.17 -7.96
C ASN A 172 26.55 -32.36 -9.43
N LEU A 173 26.48 -31.29 -10.23
CA LEU A 173 26.12 -31.39 -11.66
C LEU A 173 27.16 -32.19 -12.48
N VAL A 174 28.44 -32.10 -12.14
CA VAL A 174 29.52 -32.89 -12.77
C VAL A 174 29.50 -34.36 -12.33
N ALA A 175 29.07 -34.67 -11.10
CA ALA A 175 28.95 -36.03 -10.59
C ALA A 175 27.75 -36.82 -11.18
N LEU A 176 26.64 -36.14 -11.49
CA LEU A 176 25.38 -36.78 -11.92
C LEU A 176 25.55 -37.80 -13.06
N PRO A 177 26.28 -37.57 -14.17
CA PRO A 177 26.39 -38.56 -15.25
C PRO A 177 27.03 -39.89 -14.80
N ALA A 178 28.03 -39.83 -13.91
CA ALA A 178 28.67 -41.01 -13.35
C ALA A 178 27.74 -41.75 -12.37
N GLN A 179 26.84 -41.03 -11.69
CA GLN A 179 25.83 -41.63 -10.81
C GLN A 179 24.65 -42.22 -11.58
N LEU A 180 24.21 -41.62 -12.70
CA LEU A 180 23.18 -42.20 -13.57
C LEU A 180 23.63 -43.54 -14.20
N ALA A 181 24.93 -43.80 -14.29
CA ALA A 181 25.50 -45.09 -14.67
C ALA A 181 25.56 -46.13 -13.53
N LYS A 182 25.25 -45.74 -12.28
CA LYS A 182 25.35 -46.55 -11.05
C LYS A 182 24.12 -46.36 -10.15
N LEU A 183 22.93 -46.56 -10.71
CA LEU A 183 21.67 -46.43 -9.99
C LEU A 183 21.48 -47.54 -8.95
N HIS A 184 21.09 -47.18 -7.73
CA HIS A 184 20.57 -48.14 -6.75
C HIS A 184 19.05 -48.25 -6.93
N PRO A 185 18.52 -49.39 -7.43
CA PRO A 185 17.12 -49.48 -7.85
C PRO A 185 16.13 -49.44 -6.67
N ALA A 186 16.55 -49.84 -5.47
CA ALA A 186 15.73 -49.81 -4.27
C ALA A 186 15.46 -48.36 -3.80
N ASP A 187 16.51 -47.54 -3.68
CA ASP A 187 16.44 -46.13 -3.30
C ASP A 187 15.64 -45.33 -4.34
N LEU A 188 15.86 -45.61 -5.62
CA LEU A 188 15.10 -45.00 -6.72
C LEU A 188 13.61 -45.40 -6.66
N ALA A 189 13.29 -46.68 -6.46
CA ALA A 189 11.90 -47.16 -6.37
C ALA A 189 11.16 -46.53 -5.17
N VAL A 190 11.80 -46.46 -4.00
CA VAL A 190 11.24 -45.83 -2.80
C VAL A 190 11.10 -44.31 -2.97
N SER A 191 12.04 -43.65 -3.65
CA SER A 191 11.96 -42.23 -3.99
C SER A 191 10.82 -41.93 -4.97
N VAL A 192 10.68 -42.73 -6.03
CA VAL A 192 9.60 -42.62 -7.02
C VAL A 192 8.24 -42.93 -6.40
N LEU A 193 8.14 -43.92 -5.52
CA LEU A 193 6.92 -44.20 -4.75
C LEU A 193 6.56 -43.00 -3.85
N THR A 194 7.53 -42.46 -3.11
CA THR A 194 7.33 -41.29 -2.25
C THR A 194 6.84 -40.08 -3.06
N LEU A 195 7.49 -39.79 -4.20
CA LEU A 195 7.12 -38.67 -5.07
C LEU A 195 5.74 -38.88 -5.72
N THR A 196 5.44 -40.11 -6.16
CA THR A 196 4.12 -40.50 -6.69
C THR A 196 3.03 -40.27 -5.64
N LEU A 197 3.19 -40.79 -4.43
CA LEU A 197 2.23 -40.56 -3.33
C LEU A 197 2.08 -39.05 -3.03
N LEU A 198 3.18 -38.31 -2.92
CA LEU A 198 3.19 -36.88 -2.61
C LEU A 198 2.48 -36.02 -3.68
N LEU A 199 2.47 -36.45 -4.94
CA LEU A 199 1.88 -35.74 -6.07
C LEU A 199 0.46 -36.20 -6.43
N LEU A 200 0.12 -37.48 -6.24
CA LEU A 200 -1.19 -38.04 -6.59
C LEU A 200 -2.18 -38.01 -5.41
N TRP A 201 -1.72 -38.07 -4.16
CA TRP A 201 -2.62 -38.05 -2.99
C TRP A 201 -3.56 -36.83 -2.95
N PRO A 202 -3.10 -35.57 -3.23
CA PRO A 202 -3.99 -34.41 -3.27
C PRO A 202 -4.95 -34.38 -4.47
N ARG A 203 -4.90 -35.36 -5.38
CA ARG A 203 -5.66 -35.43 -6.63
C ARG A 203 -6.68 -36.58 -6.66
N VAL A 204 -6.77 -37.39 -5.60
CA VAL A 204 -7.74 -38.49 -5.52
C VAL A 204 -9.17 -37.93 -5.57
N PRO A 205 -10.02 -38.34 -6.53
CA PRO A 205 -11.37 -37.78 -6.69
C PRO A 205 -12.40 -38.38 -5.72
N GLY A 206 -13.58 -37.76 -5.66
CA GLY A 206 -14.76 -38.29 -4.99
C GLY A 206 -14.78 -38.14 -3.46
N ARG A 207 -15.80 -38.73 -2.82
CA ARG A 207 -16.05 -38.62 -1.37
C ARG A 207 -14.91 -39.21 -0.52
N ALA A 208 -14.24 -40.25 -1.01
CA ALA A 208 -13.03 -40.78 -0.39
C ALA A 208 -11.90 -39.73 -0.43
N GLY A 209 -11.59 -39.15 -1.59
CA GLY A 209 -10.61 -38.07 -1.72
C GLY A 209 -10.84 -36.90 -0.75
N ALA A 210 -12.10 -36.48 -0.58
CA ALA A 210 -12.48 -35.42 0.37
C ALA A 210 -12.26 -35.78 1.86
N LEU A 211 -12.25 -37.08 2.21
CA LEU A 211 -11.93 -37.55 3.55
C LEU A 211 -10.42 -37.75 3.75
N LEU A 212 -9.74 -38.42 2.81
CA LEU A 212 -8.31 -38.69 2.87
C LEU A 212 -7.45 -37.43 2.66
N GLY A 213 -7.96 -36.42 1.96
CA GLY A 213 -7.34 -35.10 1.80
C GLY A 213 -7.19 -34.29 3.11
N LYS A 214 -7.77 -34.76 4.22
CA LYS A 214 -7.52 -34.21 5.57
C LYS A 214 -6.15 -34.60 6.12
N LEU A 215 -5.52 -35.66 5.60
CA LEU A 215 -4.20 -36.13 6.02
C LEU A 215 -3.09 -35.51 5.15
N PRO A 216 -2.01 -34.97 5.74
CA PRO A 216 -0.93 -34.37 4.95
C PRO A 216 -0.25 -35.34 3.99
N ALA A 217 -0.22 -35.00 2.69
CA ALA A 217 0.42 -35.83 1.67
C ALA A 217 1.91 -36.13 1.97
N ALA A 218 2.63 -35.26 2.68
CA ALA A 218 4.00 -35.50 3.12
C ALA A 218 4.12 -36.65 4.14
N LEU A 219 3.17 -36.74 5.09
CA LEU A 219 3.11 -37.83 6.05
C LEU A 219 2.77 -39.15 5.34
N ILE A 220 1.77 -39.13 4.47
CA ILE A 220 1.31 -40.32 3.74
C ILE A 220 2.39 -40.84 2.78
N ALA A 221 3.10 -39.94 2.09
CA ALA A 221 4.20 -40.33 1.20
C ALA A 221 5.32 -41.05 1.97
N VAL A 222 5.77 -40.49 3.10
CA VAL A 222 6.83 -41.10 3.91
C VAL A 222 6.37 -42.38 4.61
N ALA A 223 5.18 -42.38 5.23
CA ALA A 223 4.64 -43.55 5.92
C ALA A 223 4.32 -44.70 4.95
N GLY A 224 3.74 -44.41 3.79
CA GLY A 224 3.46 -45.40 2.74
C GLY A 224 4.73 -46.00 2.15
N ALA A 225 5.72 -45.17 1.84
CA ALA A 225 7.03 -45.64 1.37
C ALA A 225 7.78 -46.47 2.42
N THR A 226 7.71 -46.06 3.70
CA THR A 226 8.28 -46.80 4.84
C THR A 226 7.59 -48.16 5.03
N ALA A 227 6.26 -48.20 4.93
CA ALA A 227 5.49 -49.43 5.03
C ALA A 227 5.81 -50.41 3.91
N VAL A 228 5.83 -49.94 2.64
CA VAL A 228 6.22 -50.78 1.49
C VAL A 228 7.65 -51.30 1.65
N ALA A 229 8.62 -50.43 1.93
CA ALA A 229 10.02 -50.85 2.11
C ALA A 229 10.21 -51.88 3.23
N SER A 230 9.45 -51.74 4.32
CA SER A 230 9.46 -52.70 5.44
C SER A 230 8.81 -54.04 5.07
N LEU A 231 7.67 -54.02 4.37
CA LEU A 231 6.94 -55.22 3.93
C LEU A 231 7.70 -55.99 2.84
N THR A 232 8.47 -55.32 1.99
CA THR A 232 9.32 -55.96 0.98
C THR A 232 10.73 -56.30 1.48
N GLY A 233 11.04 -56.04 2.75
CA GLY A 233 12.35 -56.36 3.36
C GLY A 233 13.55 -55.62 2.75
N LEU A 234 13.34 -54.42 2.18
CA LEU A 234 14.41 -53.70 1.49
C LEU A 234 15.47 -53.17 2.46
N LEU A 235 16.72 -53.60 2.27
CA LEU A 235 17.90 -53.14 2.99
C LEU A 235 18.33 -51.76 2.46
N LEU A 236 17.64 -50.72 2.93
CA LEU A 236 17.89 -49.32 2.62
C LEU A 236 18.56 -48.60 3.80
N PRO A 237 19.37 -47.55 3.55
CA PRO A 237 19.76 -46.60 4.58
C PRO A 237 18.52 -45.98 5.24
N LYS A 238 18.48 -46.03 6.57
CA LYS A 238 17.36 -45.56 7.39
C LYS A 238 17.75 -44.33 8.24
N VAL A 239 16.73 -43.67 8.78
CA VAL A 239 16.87 -42.65 9.83
C VAL A 239 17.62 -43.25 11.03
N ASP A 240 18.75 -42.65 11.37
CA ASP A 240 19.47 -42.90 12.62
C ASP A 240 19.17 -41.76 13.62
N LEU A 241 18.85 -42.14 14.86
CA LEU A 241 18.53 -41.24 15.97
C LEU A 241 19.40 -41.61 17.18
N PRO A 242 20.72 -41.35 17.13
CA PRO A 242 21.63 -41.71 18.20
C PRO A 242 21.18 -41.09 19.52
N SER A 243 21.13 -41.92 20.56
CA SER A 243 20.42 -41.62 21.81
C SER A 243 20.79 -40.26 22.43
N TRP A 244 19.80 -39.63 23.07
CA TRP A 244 19.85 -38.28 23.63
C TRP A 244 21.04 -37.99 24.58
N SER A 245 21.71 -39.02 25.09
CA SER A 245 23.03 -38.90 25.77
C SER A 245 24.11 -38.22 24.92
N SER A 246 23.93 -38.15 23.60
CA SER A 246 24.86 -37.54 22.63
C SER A 246 24.69 -36.02 22.46
N HIS A 247 24.16 -35.30 23.46
CA HIS A 247 23.99 -33.83 23.41
C HIS A 247 25.29 -33.10 23.01
N ALA A 248 25.34 -32.67 21.74
CA ALA A 248 26.42 -31.91 21.16
C ALA A 248 26.35 -30.45 21.63
N LEU A 249 26.69 -30.22 22.91
CA LEU A 249 26.83 -28.89 23.50
C LEU A 249 27.66 -27.99 22.57
N ALA A 250 27.14 -26.78 22.32
CA ALA A 250 27.75 -25.79 21.46
C ALA A 250 29.17 -25.46 21.94
N THR A 251 30.14 -25.61 21.04
CA THR A 251 31.55 -25.28 21.31
C THR A 251 31.84 -23.86 20.82
N LEU A 252 32.74 -23.15 21.49
CA LEU A 252 33.19 -21.83 21.02
C LEU A 252 33.72 -21.94 19.57
N PRO A 253 33.35 -21.03 18.66
CA PRO A 253 33.79 -21.13 17.28
C PRO A 253 35.28 -20.84 17.10
N ASP A 254 36.05 -21.89 16.83
CA ASP A 254 37.44 -21.78 16.38
C ASP A 254 37.49 -21.54 14.86
N GLY A 255 38.15 -20.46 14.43
CA GLY A 255 38.28 -20.12 13.00
C GLY A 255 38.57 -18.64 12.74
N PRO A 256 38.71 -18.24 11.46
CA PRO A 256 38.95 -16.84 11.09
C PRO A 256 37.74 -15.96 11.42
N VAL A 257 37.97 -14.94 12.25
CA VAL A 257 36.92 -14.05 12.80
C VAL A 257 36.02 -13.46 11.71
N LEU A 258 36.58 -13.08 10.55
CA LEU A 258 35.79 -12.53 9.44
C LEU A 258 34.79 -13.53 8.85
N GLY A 259 35.20 -14.80 8.68
CA GLY A 259 34.32 -15.87 8.21
C GLY A 259 33.25 -16.21 9.24
N LEU A 260 33.60 -16.21 10.53
CA LEU A 260 32.64 -16.39 11.62
C LEU A 260 31.59 -15.26 11.67
N LEU A 261 32.02 -14.01 11.51
CA LEU A 261 31.12 -12.86 11.43
C LEU A 261 30.19 -12.95 10.20
N ALA A 262 30.71 -13.39 9.05
CA ALA A 262 29.90 -13.64 7.86
C ALA A 262 28.87 -14.78 8.08
N ALA A 263 29.26 -15.88 8.71
CA ALA A 263 28.38 -17.00 9.06
C ALA A 263 27.24 -16.57 10.00
N VAL A 264 27.57 -15.83 11.07
CA VAL A 264 26.59 -15.27 12.02
C VAL A 264 25.67 -14.27 11.31
N LEU A 265 26.22 -13.37 10.49
CA LEU A 265 25.42 -12.38 9.74
C LEU A 265 24.47 -13.04 8.74
N THR A 266 24.93 -14.05 8.00
CA THR A 266 24.12 -14.79 7.02
C THR A 266 22.96 -15.51 7.69
N THR A 267 23.25 -16.25 8.77
CA THR A 267 22.24 -16.95 9.57
C THR A 267 21.24 -15.95 10.15
N THR A 268 21.72 -14.83 10.73
CA THR A 268 20.88 -13.74 11.25
C THR A 268 19.96 -13.18 10.16
N LEU A 269 20.51 -12.84 8.99
CA LEU A 269 19.77 -12.23 7.89
C LEU A 269 18.69 -13.16 7.36
N VAL A 270 19.03 -14.42 7.04
CA VAL A 270 18.09 -15.39 6.47
C VAL A 270 16.99 -15.74 7.48
N CYS A 271 17.34 -16.06 8.74
CA CYS A 271 16.34 -16.32 9.79
C CYS A 271 15.39 -15.14 9.98
N SER A 272 15.89 -13.91 9.94
CA SER A 272 15.10 -12.69 10.14
C SER A 272 14.18 -12.41 8.95
N VAL A 273 14.73 -12.37 7.74
CA VAL A 273 13.98 -12.07 6.51
C VAL A 273 12.87 -13.10 6.30
N GLN A 274 13.16 -14.39 6.43
CA GLN A 274 12.13 -15.44 6.30
C GLN A 274 11.02 -15.29 7.33
N SER A 275 11.35 -15.03 8.60
CA SER A 275 10.36 -14.91 9.67
C SER A 275 9.48 -13.65 9.55
N LEU A 276 10.05 -12.53 9.10
CA LEU A 276 9.31 -11.28 8.91
C LEU A 276 8.38 -11.35 7.70
N LEU A 277 8.84 -11.95 6.61
CA LEU A 277 8.01 -12.23 5.43
C LEU A 277 6.91 -13.26 5.73
N GLY A 278 7.23 -14.28 6.52
CA GLY A 278 6.26 -15.24 7.05
C GLY A 278 5.16 -14.55 7.85
N ALA A 279 5.51 -13.63 8.75
CA ALA A 279 4.54 -12.86 9.53
C ALA A 279 3.64 -11.99 8.64
N VAL A 280 4.21 -11.33 7.62
CA VAL A 280 3.44 -10.56 6.62
C VAL A 280 2.54 -11.46 5.76
N ALA A 281 2.97 -12.67 5.42
CA ALA A 281 2.16 -13.65 4.70
C ALA A 281 1.02 -14.21 5.57
N VAL A 282 1.28 -14.48 6.86
CA VAL A 282 0.26 -14.93 7.82
C VAL A 282 -0.78 -13.84 8.05
N ASP A 283 -0.39 -12.58 8.27
CA ASP A 283 -1.34 -11.47 8.41
C ASP A 283 -2.24 -11.35 7.16
N LYS A 284 -1.69 -11.53 5.95
CA LYS A 284 -2.48 -11.57 4.69
C LYS A 284 -3.45 -12.75 4.65
N LEU A 285 -3.00 -13.97 4.93
CA LEU A 285 -3.83 -15.18 4.92
C LEU A 285 -4.95 -15.12 5.97
N VAL A 286 -4.68 -14.52 7.14
CA VAL A 286 -5.68 -14.29 8.18
C VAL A 286 -6.73 -13.27 7.72
N THR A 287 -6.33 -12.18 7.07
CA THR A 287 -7.29 -11.20 6.50
C THR A 287 -8.08 -11.73 5.29
N ALA A 288 -7.64 -12.81 4.66
CA ALA A 288 -8.33 -13.44 3.53
C ALA A 288 -9.34 -14.54 3.94
N ARG A 289 -9.51 -14.82 5.24
CA ARG A 289 -10.49 -15.81 5.74
C ARG A 289 -11.92 -15.28 5.58
N PRO A 290 -12.87 -16.04 4.96
CA PRO A 290 -14.26 -15.62 4.82
C PRO A 290 -15.02 -15.41 6.14
N ALA A 291 -14.61 -16.08 7.22
CA ALA A 291 -15.23 -15.98 8.54
C ALA A 291 -14.15 -15.79 9.64
N PRO A 292 -14.05 -14.62 10.28
CA PRO A 292 -13.11 -14.39 11.37
C PRO A 292 -13.62 -15.01 12.68
N ALA A 293 -13.29 -16.29 12.89
CA ALA A 293 -13.52 -16.99 14.15
C ALA A 293 -12.61 -16.41 15.27
N GLY A 294 -13.00 -15.25 15.80
CA GLY A 294 -12.24 -14.49 16.81
C GLY A 294 -11.27 -13.47 16.21
N HIS A 295 -11.02 -12.40 16.96
CA HIS A 295 -10.12 -11.31 16.58
C HIS A 295 -8.65 -11.72 16.74
N VAL A 296 -8.05 -12.26 15.69
CA VAL A 296 -6.61 -12.55 15.64
C VAL A 296 -5.82 -11.22 15.57
N LYS A 297 -4.99 -10.97 16.59
CA LYS A 297 -4.15 -9.76 16.65
C LYS A 297 -3.10 -9.76 15.53
N ARG A 298 -3.02 -8.68 14.75
CA ARG A 298 -1.96 -8.44 13.74
C ARG A 298 -0.54 -8.58 14.31
N SER A 299 0.38 -8.99 13.44
CA SER A 299 1.78 -9.23 13.78
C SER A 299 2.52 -7.97 14.24
N ASN A 300 3.31 -8.08 15.31
CA ASN A 300 4.30 -7.08 15.70
C ASN A 300 5.69 -7.57 15.25
N LEU A 301 6.25 -6.97 14.20
CA LEU A 301 7.46 -7.43 13.53
C LEU A 301 8.70 -7.40 14.42
N ASP A 302 8.89 -6.35 15.22
CA ASP A 302 10.05 -6.22 16.11
C ASP A 302 10.00 -7.27 17.23
N ARG A 303 8.79 -7.55 17.75
CA ARG A 303 8.55 -8.64 18.70
C ARG A 303 8.68 -10.03 18.06
N GLU A 304 8.39 -10.16 16.77
CA GLU A 304 8.66 -11.40 16.03
C GLU A 304 10.15 -11.67 15.99
N LEU A 305 10.96 -10.67 15.64
CA LEU A 305 12.41 -10.77 15.60
C LEU A 305 13.01 -11.10 16.98
N LEU A 306 12.48 -10.53 18.07
CA LEU A 306 12.83 -10.93 19.45
C LEU A 306 12.48 -12.40 19.75
N GLY A 307 11.32 -12.88 19.29
CA GLY A 307 10.89 -14.26 19.51
C GLY A 307 11.71 -15.28 18.73
N GLN A 308 12.12 -14.95 17.51
CA GLN A 308 13.04 -15.76 16.70
C GLN A 308 14.45 -15.79 17.32
N GLY A 309 14.95 -14.65 17.79
CA GLY A 309 16.25 -14.59 18.46
C GLY A 309 16.32 -15.46 19.71
N ALA A 310 15.29 -15.38 20.57
CA ALA A 310 15.16 -16.25 21.73
C ALA A 310 15.04 -17.74 21.35
N ALA A 311 14.31 -18.08 20.28
CA ALA A 311 14.19 -19.45 19.80
C ALA A 311 15.51 -19.98 19.22
N ASN A 312 16.26 -19.17 18.48
CA ASN A 312 17.56 -19.56 17.92
C ASN A 312 18.62 -19.80 19.01
N ILE A 313 18.66 -18.98 20.06
CA ILE A 313 19.49 -19.23 21.25
C ILE A 313 19.14 -20.59 21.86
N VAL A 314 17.88 -20.84 22.18
CA VAL A 314 17.45 -22.11 22.80
C VAL A 314 17.68 -23.31 21.88
N SER A 315 17.52 -23.16 20.56
CA SER A 315 17.78 -24.23 19.59
C SER A 315 19.27 -24.60 19.58
N GLY A 316 20.15 -23.62 19.37
CA GLY A 316 21.60 -23.85 19.33
C GLY A 316 22.14 -24.38 20.67
N SER A 317 21.63 -23.91 21.81
CA SER A 317 22.00 -24.44 23.13
C SER A 317 21.60 -25.90 23.35
N LEU A 318 20.54 -26.38 22.69
CA LEU A 318 20.05 -27.77 22.81
C LEU A 318 20.58 -28.70 21.70
N GLY A 319 21.43 -28.21 20.79
CA GLY A 319 21.86 -28.98 19.62
C GLY A 319 20.76 -29.13 18.56
N GLY A 320 19.98 -28.07 18.35
CA GLY A 320 18.95 -27.94 17.32
C GLY A 320 19.38 -27.06 16.14
N LEU A 321 18.74 -27.26 14.99
CA LEU A 321 18.93 -26.44 13.79
C LEU A 321 18.52 -24.96 13.98
N PRO A 322 19.03 -24.04 13.14
CA PRO A 322 18.48 -22.70 12.95
C PRO A 322 16.96 -22.68 12.71
N ILE A 323 16.29 -21.72 13.34
CA ILE A 323 14.83 -21.54 13.37
C ILE A 323 14.44 -20.26 12.61
N ALA A 324 13.40 -20.38 11.78
CA ALA A 324 12.68 -19.26 11.21
C ALA A 324 11.17 -19.55 11.11
N GLY A 325 10.37 -18.52 10.82
CA GLY A 325 8.96 -18.65 10.47
C GLY A 325 8.76 -19.45 9.18
N VAL A 326 8.17 -20.64 9.27
CA VAL A 326 8.02 -21.55 8.13
C VAL A 326 6.69 -21.29 7.42
N ALA A 327 6.74 -20.75 6.21
CA ALA A 327 5.55 -20.35 5.44
C ALA A 327 4.54 -21.50 5.23
N VAL A 328 5.02 -22.71 4.88
CA VAL A 328 4.15 -23.89 4.64
C VAL A 328 3.44 -24.37 5.90
N ARG A 329 4.14 -24.40 7.05
CA ARG A 329 3.54 -24.79 8.34
C ARG A 329 2.57 -23.71 8.83
N SER A 330 2.91 -22.44 8.62
CA SER A 330 2.09 -21.30 9.02
C SER A 330 0.82 -21.16 8.16
N SER A 331 0.90 -21.38 6.85
CA SER A 331 -0.28 -21.39 5.98
C SER A 331 -1.19 -22.58 6.28
N ALA A 332 -0.64 -23.76 6.58
CA ALA A 332 -1.42 -24.90 7.07
C ALA A 332 -2.10 -24.61 8.41
N ASN A 333 -1.42 -23.97 9.35
CA ASN A 333 -1.99 -23.51 10.63
C ASN A 333 -3.19 -22.56 10.41
N VAL A 334 -3.05 -21.63 9.46
CA VAL A 334 -4.12 -20.68 9.11
C VAL A 334 -5.26 -21.35 8.33
N ALA A 335 -4.97 -22.32 7.47
CA ALA A 335 -5.99 -23.09 6.73
C ALA A 335 -6.78 -24.04 7.64
N ALA A 336 -6.12 -24.67 8.62
CA ALA A 336 -6.75 -25.53 9.63
C ALA A 336 -7.52 -24.76 10.72
N GLY A 337 -7.72 -23.45 10.56
CA GLY A 337 -8.63 -22.66 11.39
C GLY A 337 -8.06 -22.11 12.69
N ALA A 338 -6.74 -22.16 12.94
CA ALA A 338 -6.14 -21.67 14.19
C ALA A 338 -6.56 -20.23 14.54
N VAL A 339 -6.77 -19.97 15.83
CA VAL A 339 -7.27 -18.69 16.37
C VAL A 339 -6.29 -18.06 17.36
N SER A 340 -5.37 -18.83 17.93
CA SER A 340 -4.37 -18.33 18.88
C SER A 340 -3.01 -19.06 18.81
N ARG A 341 -2.06 -18.53 19.58
CA ARG A 341 -0.72 -19.11 19.82
C ARG A 341 -0.78 -20.50 20.45
N ASN A 342 -1.92 -20.89 21.02
CA ASN A 342 -2.07 -22.21 21.62
C ASN A 342 -1.89 -23.31 20.58
N SER A 343 -2.24 -23.06 19.31
CA SER A 343 -1.94 -24.00 18.21
C SER A 343 -0.44 -24.21 18.01
N THR A 344 0.35 -23.13 17.95
CA THR A 344 1.79 -23.20 17.66
C THR A 344 2.58 -23.80 18.83
N MET A 345 2.19 -23.46 20.06
CA MET A 345 2.77 -24.05 21.28
C MET A 345 2.39 -25.53 21.44
N LEU A 346 1.12 -25.90 21.21
CA LEU A 346 0.68 -27.30 21.27
C LEU A 346 1.33 -28.15 20.18
N HIS A 347 1.52 -27.62 18.97
CA HIS A 347 2.32 -28.26 17.94
C HIS A 347 3.74 -28.58 18.44
N GLY A 348 4.43 -27.62 19.07
CA GLY A 348 5.76 -27.84 19.63
C GLY A 348 5.79 -28.91 20.72
N VAL A 349 4.77 -28.94 21.60
CA VAL A 349 4.60 -30.00 22.62
C VAL A 349 4.36 -31.37 21.98
N LEU A 350 3.54 -31.46 20.92
CA LEU A 350 3.33 -32.71 20.17
C LEU A 350 4.64 -33.22 19.53
N VAL A 351 5.51 -32.31 19.05
CA VAL A 351 6.86 -32.70 18.56
C VAL A 351 7.72 -33.27 19.69
N VAL A 352 7.72 -32.68 20.89
CA VAL A 352 8.44 -33.25 22.05
C VAL A 352 7.92 -34.65 22.39
N ILE A 353 6.60 -34.82 22.45
CA ILE A 353 5.97 -36.13 22.73
C ILE A 353 6.37 -37.16 21.68
N ALA A 354 6.34 -36.82 20.39
CA ALA A 354 6.77 -37.72 19.33
C ALA A 354 8.27 -38.03 19.36
N ALA A 355 9.11 -37.03 19.65
CA ALA A 355 10.56 -37.19 19.74
C ALA A 355 10.99 -38.07 20.94
N LEU A 356 10.13 -38.24 21.94
CA LEU A 356 10.35 -39.13 23.10
C LEU A 356 9.68 -40.50 22.94
N LEU A 357 8.50 -40.59 22.32
CA LEU A 357 7.70 -41.83 22.27
C LEU A 357 7.72 -42.57 20.91
N MET A 358 8.06 -41.90 19.82
CA MET A 358 7.97 -42.47 18.47
C MET A 358 9.32 -42.83 17.84
N VAL A 359 10.43 -42.73 18.57
CA VAL A 359 11.80 -42.99 18.05
C VAL A 359 11.89 -44.30 17.24
N PRO A 360 11.41 -45.47 17.72
CA PRO A 360 11.50 -46.72 16.94
C PRO A 360 10.67 -46.73 15.65
N ALA A 361 9.63 -45.88 15.56
CA ALA A 361 8.83 -45.73 14.35
C ALA A 361 9.46 -44.72 13.36
N LEU A 362 10.27 -43.78 13.85
CA LEU A 362 11.04 -42.87 13.02
C LEU A 362 12.27 -43.58 12.40
N GLU A 363 12.93 -44.45 13.15
CA GLU A 363 14.07 -45.27 12.70
C GLU A 363 13.72 -46.27 11.58
N LEU A 364 12.44 -46.54 11.32
CA LEU A 364 12.02 -47.34 10.17
C LEU A 364 12.12 -46.58 8.84
N ILE A 365 12.13 -45.25 8.86
CA ILE A 365 11.99 -44.40 7.67
C ILE A 365 13.24 -44.49 6.78
N PRO A 366 13.11 -44.85 5.47
CA PRO A 366 14.23 -44.82 4.53
C PRO A 366 14.68 -43.39 4.21
N LEU A 367 16.00 -43.14 4.18
CA LEU A 367 16.56 -41.82 3.86
C LEU A 367 16.16 -41.33 2.46
N ALA A 368 16.09 -42.24 1.49
CA ALA A 368 15.61 -41.97 0.13
C ALA A 368 14.19 -41.33 0.11
N SER A 369 13.30 -41.73 1.02
CA SER A 369 11.96 -41.14 1.13
C SER A 369 12.00 -39.70 1.67
N LEU A 370 12.83 -39.43 2.67
CA LEU A 370 13.04 -38.07 3.17
C LEU A 370 13.70 -37.18 2.11
N ALA A 371 14.70 -37.68 1.38
CA ALA A 371 15.33 -36.94 0.28
C ALA A 371 14.34 -36.61 -0.84
N ALA A 372 13.51 -37.57 -1.26
CA ALA A 372 12.46 -37.35 -2.27
C ALA A 372 11.43 -36.29 -1.81
N LEU A 373 11.04 -36.30 -0.54
CA LEU A 373 10.17 -35.27 0.05
C LEU A 373 10.83 -33.88 0.00
N VAL A 374 12.11 -33.77 0.39
CA VAL A 374 12.82 -32.48 0.44
C VAL A 374 13.13 -31.96 -0.96
N MET A 375 13.52 -32.82 -1.90
CA MET A 375 13.66 -32.49 -3.31
C MET A 375 12.36 -31.88 -3.86
N ALA A 376 11.21 -32.52 -3.57
CA ALA A 376 9.90 -32.01 -3.96
C ALA A 376 9.50 -30.68 -3.27
N VAL A 377 10.05 -30.37 -2.09
CA VAL A 377 9.89 -29.07 -1.43
C VAL A 377 10.79 -28.00 -2.10
N GLY A 378 12.06 -28.32 -2.39
CA GLY A 378 12.97 -27.42 -3.11
C GLY A 378 12.44 -27.04 -4.49
N LEU A 379 11.98 -28.02 -5.27
CA LEU A 379 11.33 -27.79 -6.56
C LEU A 379 10.08 -26.91 -6.45
N LYS A 380 9.28 -27.04 -5.38
CA LYS A 380 8.10 -26.18 -5.13
C LYS A 380 8.45 -24.73 -4.76
N MET A 381 9.68 -24.43 -4.35
CA MET A 381 10.13 -23.05 -4.12
C MET A 381 10.37 -22.30 -5.45
N VAL A 382 10.63 -23.02 -6.55
CA VAL A 382 10.89 -22.47 -7.90
C VAL A 382 9.58 -22.30 -8.68
N SER A 383 8.75 -21.31 -8.31
CA SER A 383 7.43 -21.13 -8.93
C SER A 383 7.44 -20.26 -10.21
N LEU A 384 7.19 -20.90 -11.36
CA LEU A 384 7.13 -20.25 -12.70
C LEU A 384 6.13 -19.08 -12.79
N ASN A 385 5.04 -19.11 -12.00
CA ASN A 385 4.08 -18.00 -11.97
C ASN A 385 4.65 -16.73 -11.32
N HIS A 386 5.53 -16.84 -10.31
CA HIS A 386 6.20 -15.64 -9.77
C HIS A 386 7.22 -15.07 -10.76
N ILE A 387 7.92 -15.93 -11.51
CA ILE A 387 8.83 -15.50 -12.59
C ILE A 387 8.05 -14.68 -13.63
N ARG A 388 6.88 -15.15 -14.09
CA ARG A 388 5.98 -14.41 -15.00
C ARG A 388 5.45 -13.08 -14.43
N THR A 389 5.26 -12.97 -13.11
CA THR A 389 4.85 -11.71 -12.49
C THR A 389 6.02 -10.72 -12.38
N VAL A 390 7.22 -11.20 -12.02
CA VAL A 390 8.45 -10.39 -11.92
C VAL A 390 8.91 -9.87 -13.29
N THR A 391 8.68 -10.61 -14.38
CA THR A 391 8.97 -10.12 -15.75
C THR A 391 8.15 -8.89 -16.13
N ARG A 392 6.92 -8.76 -15.61
CA ARG A 392 6.06 -7.59 -15.88
C ARG A 392 6.57 -6.28 -15.28
N HIS A 393 7.41 -6.32 -14.24
CA HIS A 393 7.88 -5.12 -13.49
C HIS A 393 9.32 -4.66 -13.84
N ARG A 394 10.00 -5.35 -14.77
CA ARG A 394 11.42 -5.15 -15.09
C ARG A 394 12.35 -5.31 -13.85
N GLU A 395 12.03 -6.26 -12.98
CA GLU A 395 12.91 -6.69 -11.86
C GLU A 395 13.60 -8.04 -12.13
N VAL A 396 13.43 -8.61 -13.34
CA VAL A 396 14.02 -9.90 -13.77
C VAL A 396 15.52 -9.97 -13.50
N LEU A 397 16.25 -8.89 -13.80
CA LEU A 397 17.70 -8.84 -13.61
C LEU A 397 18.07 -9.06 -12.14
N VAL A 398 17.37 -8.40 -11.22
CA VAL A 398 17.56 -8.56 -9.76
C VAL A 398 17.26 -10.00 -9.35
N TYR A 399 16.12 -10.54 -9.77
CA TYR A 399 15.71 -11.91 -9.45
C TYR A 399 16.72 -12.95 -9.98
N ALA A 400 17.11 -12.85 -11.26
CA ALA A 400 18.00 -13.79 -11.91
C ALA A 400 19.42 -13.73 -11.34
N VAL A 401 19.97 -12.52 -11.15
CA VAL A 401 21.29 -12.32 -10.52
C VAL A 401 21.30 -12.86 -9.09
N THR A 402 20.23 -12.62 -8.30
CA THR A 402 20.13 -13.21 -6.96
C THR A 402 20.06 -14.75 -7.04
N THR A 403 19.25 -15.30 -7.95
CA THR A 403 19.09 -16.75 -8.12
C THR A 403 20.41 -17.43 -8.48
N PHE A 404 21.11 -16.95 -9.51
CA PHE A 404 22.38 -17.52 -9.95
C PHE A 404 23.52 -17.27 -8.95
N GLY A 405 23.57 -16.08 -8.32
CA GLY A 405 24.52 -15.81 -7.24
C GLY A 405 24.35 -16.78 -6.07
N VAL A 406 23.11 -17.06 -5.66
CA VAL A 406 22.82 -18.04 -4.59
C VAL A 406 23.15 -19.48 -4.99
N VAL A 407 23.03 -19.84 -6.28
CA VAL A 407 23.37 -21.20 -6.79
C VAL A 407 24.88 -21.42 -6.93
N PHE A 408 25.65 -20.39 -7.30
CA PHE A 408 27.07 -20.53 -7.64
C PHE A 408 28.06 -19.93 -6.62
N LEU A 409 27.66 -18.92 -5.84
CA LEU A 409 28.54 -18.16 -4.94
C LEU A 409 28.20 -18.31 -3.46
N GLY A 410 26.97 -18.70 -3.13
CA GLY A 410 26.48 -18.78 -1.74
C GLY A 410 25.35 -17.79 -1.44
N VAL A 411 24.68 -17.99 -0.32
CA VAL A 411 23.46 -17.25 0.03
C VAL A 411 23.75 -15.78 0.36
N LEU A 412 24.86 -15.48 1.02
CA LEU A 412 25.24 -14.11 1.39
C LEU A 412 25.63 -13.31 0.14
N GLU A 413 26.47 -13.90 -0.69
CA GLU A 413 27.06 -13.36 -1.92
C GLU A 413 25.95 -13.08 -2.94
N GLY A 414 25.06 -14.06 -3.16
CA GLY A 414 23.92 -13.91 -4.06
C GLY A 414 22.93 -12.84 -3.61
N VAL A 415 22.66 -12.73 -2.31
CA VAL A 415 21.80 -11.66 -1.76
C VAL A 415 22.47 -10.30 -1.84
N ALA A 416 23.77 -10.19 -1.52
CA ALA A 416 24.53 -8.95 -1.62
C ALA A 416 24.60 -8.44 -3.07
N LEU A 417 24.87 -9.33 -4.03
CA LEU A 417 24.86 -9.03 -5.46
C LEU A 417 23.46 -8.64 -5.96
N GLY A 418 22.41 -9.32 -5.47
CA GLY A 418 21.03 -8.95 -5.70
C GLY A 418 20.66 -7.55 -5.19
N ILE A 419 21.12 -7.19 -3.98
CA ILE A 419 20.95 -5.85 -3.41
C ILE A 419 21.72 -4.81 -4.25
N ALA A 420 22.98 -5.09 -4.62
CA ALA A 420 23.79 -4.17 -5.42
C ALA A 420 23.14 -3.86 -6.78
N VAL A 421 22.64 -4.89 -7.48
CA VAL A 421 21.90 -4.72 -8.74
C VAL A 421 20.57 -4.01 -8.53
N ALA A 422 19.84 -4.28 -7.44
CA ALA A 422 18.60 -3.56 -7.14
C ALA A 422 18.84 -2.06 -6.88
N VAL A 423 19.90 -1.72 -6.14
CA VAL A 423 20.32 -0.33 -5.90
C VAL A 423 20.76 0.34 -7.21
N GLY A 424 21.57 -0.32 -8.04
CA GLY A 424 21.97 0.20 -9.35
C GLY A 424 20.78 0.44 -10.29
N VAL A 425 19.81 -0.48 -10.33
CA VAL A 425 18.56 -0.33 -11.09
C VAL A 425 17.68 0.79 -10.53
N ALA A 426 17.65 0.99 -9.21
CA ALA A 426 16.92 2.10 -8.59
C ALA A 426 17.56 3.46 -8.93
N LEU A 427 18.88 3.58 -8.80
CA LEU A 427 19.65 4.77 -9.19
C LEU A 427 19.45 5.11 -10.68
N HIS A 428 19.54 4.13 -11.58
CA HIS A 428 19.30 4.33 -13.03
C HIS A 428 17.85 4.63 -13.40
N ARG A 429 16.89 4.41 -12.49
CA ARG A 429 15.51 4.90 -12.65
C ARG A 429 15.39 6.35 -12.18
N LEU A 430 16.13 6.77 -11.16
CA LEU A 430 16.18 8.14 -10.66
C LEU A 430 16.91 9.12 -11.61
N THR A 431 17.83 8.66 -12.46
CA THR A 431 18.52 9.48 -13.50
C THR A 431 17.68 9.76 -14.76
N ARG A 432 16.45 9.24 -14.84
CA ARG A 432 15.55 9.36 -15.99
C ARG A 432 14.54 10.49 -15.85
N THR A 433 15.03 11.70 -15.57
CA THR A 433 14.28 12.95 -15.79
C THR A 433 14.05 13.13 -17.29
N ARG A 434 12.79 13.33 -17.70
CA ARG A 434 12.43 13.72 -19.08
C ARG A 434 12.13 15.20 -19.08
N ILE A 435 12.85 15.95 -19.91
CA ILE A 435 12.65 17.39 -20.13
C ILE A 435 12.27 17.53 -21.59
N THR A 436 11.18 18.25 -21.86
CA THR A 436 10.67 18.53 -23.21
C THR A 436 10.44 20.02 -23.37
N HIS A 437 10.76 20.55 -24.55
CA HIS A 437 10.56 21.94 -24.93
C HIS A 437 9.64 21.98 -26.13
N GLU A 438 8.58 22.78 -26.03
CA GLU A 438 7.56 22.97 -27.05
C GLU A 438 7.30 24.48 -27.14
N HIS A 439 7.09 25.01 -28.35
CA HIS A 439 6.84 26.43 -28.59
C HIS A 439 5.43 26.60 -29.16
N VAL A 440 4.60 27.36 -28.47
CA VAL A 440 3.17 27.52 -28.76
C VAL A 440 2.80 28.98 -28.59
N GLU A 441 2.18 29.57 -29.62
CA GLU A 441 1.64 30.95 -29.60
C GLU A 441 2.63 32.03 -29.13
N GLY A 442 3.92 31.85 -29.42
CA GLY A 442 5.00 32.77 -29.05
C GLY A 442 5.70 32.43 -27.72
N VAL A 443 5.11 31.58 -26.88
CA VAL A 443 5.62 31.20 -25.56
C VAL A 443 6.40 29.88 -25.62
N HIS A 444 7.51 29.82 -24.88
CA HIS A 444 8.37 28.64 -24.77
C HIS A 444 8.04 27.80 -23.53
N TYR A 445 7.40 26.65 -23.73
CA TYR A 445 7.01 25.73 -22.66
C TYR A 445 8.10 24.69 -22.41
N VAL A 446 8.60 24.64 -21.17
CA VAL A 446 9.64 23.68 -20.72
C VAL A 446 9.05 22.77 -19.64
N HIS A 447 8.57 21.59 -20.04
CA HIS A 447 7.97 20.62 -19.13
C HIS A 447 9.04 19.68 -18.57
N VAL A 448 9.19 19.64 -17.24
CA VAL A 448 10.14 18.77 -16.53
C VAL A 448 9.41 17.68 -15.76
N ARG A 449 9.47 16.44 -16.28
CA ARG A 449 8.84 15.26 -15.69
C ARG A 449 9.87 14.33 -15.05
N GLY A 450 9.74 14.10 -13.74
CA GLY A 450 10.60 13.21 -12.95
C GLY A 450 11.18 13.89 -11.71
N GLN A 451 12.30 13.37 -11.20
CA GLN A 451 13.06 14.05 -10.14
C GLN A 451 14.14 14.95 -10.78
N LEU A 452 14.32 16.16 -10.27
CA LEU A 452 15.35 17.10 -10.72
C LEU A 452 16.60 16.95 -9.86
N THR A 453 17.55 16.13 -10.29
CA THR A 453 18.84 15.96 -9.59
C THR A 453 19.99 16.63 -10.33
N PHE A 454 21.14 16.77 -9.68
CA PHE A 454 22.39 17.26 -10.29
C PHE A 454 22.77 16.49 -11.58
N LEU A 455 22.37 15.23 -11.71
CA LEU A 455 22.56 14.40 -12.92
C LEU A 455 21.65 14.82 -14.09
N ALA A 456 20.60 15.60 -13.83
CA ALA A 456 19.71 16.19 -14.83
C ALA A 456 20.13 17.61 -15.25
N VAL A 457 20.96 18.31 -14.47
CA VAL A 457 21.43 19.69 -14.76
C VAL A 457 22.02 19.83 -16.18
N PRO A 458 22.89 18.93 -16.68
CA PRO A 458 23.43 19.02 -18.05
C PRO A 458 22.41 18.70 -19.16
N ARG A 459 21.16 18.35 -18.82
CA ARG A 459 20.02 18.29 -19.76
C ARG A 459 19.14 19.51 -19.59
N LEU A 460 18.82 19.90 -18.34
CA LEU A 460 18.05 21.10 -18.02
C LEU A 460 18.67 22.34 -18.66
N SER A 461 19.94 22.63 -18.37
CA SER A 461 20.65 23.79 -18.91
C SER A 461 20.61 23.81 -20.45
N ARG A 462 20.85 22.68 -21.13
CA ARG A 462 20.78 22.60 -22.60
C ARG A 462 19.39 22.83 -23.20
N ILE A 463 18.32 22.55 -22.48
CA ILE A 463 16.96 22.87 -22.93
C ILE A 463 16.60 24.31 -22.61
N LEU A 464 17.00 24.83 -21.44
CA LEU A 464 16.80 26.24 -21.09
C LEU A 464 17.55 27.20 -22.03
N HIS A 465 18.70 26.79 -22.59
CA HIS A 465 19.41 27.52 -23.65
C HIS A 465 18.76 27.41 -25.05
N GLN A 466 17.65 26.68 -25.21
CA GLN A 466 16.84 26.69 -26.44
C GLN A 466 15.72 27.74 -26.41
N VAL A 467 15.53 28.42 -25.28
CA VAL A 467 14.68 29.59 -25.14
C VAL A 467 15.46 30.83 -25.62
N PRO A 468 14.98 31.60 -26.60
CA PRO A 468 15.64 32.82 -27.06
C PRO A 468 15.72 33.90 -25.95
N PRO A 469 16.76 34.76 -25.95
CA PRO A 469 16.79 35.96 -25.13
C PRO A 469 15.56 36.84 -25.42
N GLY A 470 14.92 37.37 -24.38
CA GLY A 470 13.77 38.27 -24.52
C GLY A 470 12.43 37.60 -24.89
N ALA A 471 12.38 36.29 -25.12
CA ALA A 471 11.14 35.58 -25.43
C ALA A 471 10.49 34.97 -24.18
N ASP A 472 9.16 35.04 -24.07
CA ASP A 472 8.43 34.56 -22.89
C ASP A 472 8.48 33.03 -22.72
N ALA A 473 8.62 32.59 -21.48
CA ALA A 473 8.80 31.17 -21.15
C ALA A 473 7.98 30.71 -19.92
N ALA A 474 7.52 29.46 -19.98
CA ALA A 474 6.78 28.80 -18.92
C ALA A 474 7.45 27.45 -18.56
N VAL A 475 7.97 27.33 -17.34
CA VAL A 475 8.65 26.11 -16.87
C VAL A 475 7.72 25.33 -15.93
N GLU A 476 7.19 24.20 -16.38
CA GLU A 476 6.31 23.34 -15.57
C GLU A 476 7.12 22.23 -14.86
N LEU A 477 7.04 22.20 -13.53
CA LEU A 477 7.77 21.26 -12.68
C LEU A 477 6.85 20.15 -12.15
N ASP A 478 6.60 19.13 -12.98
CA ASP A 478 5.77 17.94 -12.69
C ASP A 478 6.58 16.85 -11.92
N GLY A 479 7.32 17.30 -10.90
CA GLY A 479 8.27 16.51 -10.12
C GLY A 479 8.02 16.55 -8.60
N SER A 480 8.49 15.53 -7.88
CA SER A 480 8.31 15.44 -6.42
C SER A 480 9.53 15.86 -5.59
N PHE A 481 10.70 15.99 -6.24
CA PHE A 481 11.97 16.32 -5.61
C PHE A 481 12.85 17.10 -6.60
N MET A 482 13.51 18.13 -6.08
CA MET A 482 14.60 18.86 -6.73
C MET A 482 15.75 18.97 -5.72
N ASP A 483 17.00 18.84 -6.18
CA ASP A 483 18.20 19.14 -5.36
C ASP A 483 18.79 20.52 -5.63
N HIS A 484 19.78 20.90 -4.83
CA HIS A 484 20.31 22.26 -4.77
C HIS A 484 20.91 22.72 -6.11
N ALA A 485 21.70 21.88 -6.78
CA ALA A 485 22.32 22.22 -8.07
C ALA A 485 21.28 22.39 -9.19
N ALA A 486 20.20 21.59 -9.17
CA ALA A 486 19.08 21.75 -10.09
C ALA A 486 18.25 23.02 -9.82
N TYR A 487 18.05 23.39 -8.55
CA TYR A 487 17.42 24.65 -8.15
C TYR A 487 18.26 25.87 -8.56
N GLU A 488 19.55 25.86 -8.24
CA GLU A 488 20.51 26.94 -8.54
C GLU A 488 20.60 27.21 -10.04
N THR A 489 20.78 26.15 -10.85
CA THR A 489 20.76 26.23 -12.33
C THR A 489 19.50 26.88 -12.87
N LEU A 490 18.33 26.54 -12.32
CA LEU A 490 17.04 27.09 -12.77
C LEU A 490 16.87 28.56 -12.35
N GLN A 491 17.26 28.89 -11.11
CA GLN A 491 17.12 30.25 -10.58
C GLN A 491 18.08 31.22 -11.28
N ASP A 492 19.31 30.81 -11.58
CA ASP A 492 20.30 31.66 -12.27
C ASP A 492 19.99 31.83 -13.75
N TRP A 493 19.44 30.81 -14.41
CA TRP A 493 18.86 30.98 -15.75
C TRP A 493 17.68 31.97 -15.71
N GLN A 494 16.74 31.84 -14.76
CA GLN A 494 15.61 32.75 -14.63
C GLN A 494 16.06 34.21 -14.44
N LYS A 495 16.99 34.47 -13.51
CA LYS A 495 17.59 35.80 -13.29
C LYS A 495 18.21 36.35 -14.59
N THR A 496 18.99 35.53 -15.28
CA THR A 496 19.72 35.93 -16.50
C THR A 496 18.76 36.25 -17.65
N HIS A 497 17.75 35.41 -17.88
CA HIS A 497 16.75 35.59 -18.94
C HIS A 497 15.82 36.79 -18.66
N THR A 498 15.41 36.98 -17.40
CA THR A 498 14.65 38.18 -16.98
C THR A 498 15.49 39.46 -17.13
N ALA A 499 16.79 39.42 -16.81
CA ALA A 499 17.71 40.54 -17.04
C ALA A 499 17.98 40.83 -18.53
N GLN A 500 17.67 39.88 -19.43
CA GLN A 500 17.67 40.05 -20.88
C GLN A 500 16.29 40.45 -21.44
N GLY A 501 15.31 40.73 -20.57
CA GLY A 501 14.02 41.33 -20.93
C GLY A 501 12.88 40.35 -21.25
N GLY A 502 13.06 39.04 -21.06
CA GLY A 502 11.97 38.05 -21.26
C GLY A 502 11.21 37.76 -19.96
N ALA A 503 9.94 37.37 -20.04
CA ALA A 503 9.21 36.89 -18.87
C ALA A 503 9.42 35.39 -18.63
N VAL A 504 9.45 34.97 -17.36
CA VAL A 504 9.50 33.56 -16.96
C VAL A 504 8.47 33.29 -15.86
N ASP A 505 7.49 32.43 -16.14
CA ASP A 505 6.69 31.78 -15.10
C ASP A 505 7.23 30.38 -14.79
N ILE A 506 7.31 30.03 -13.50
CA ILE A 506 7.77 28.71 -13.04
C ILE A 506 6.66 28.08 -12.22
N THR A 507 5.89 27.20 -12.87
CA THR A 507 4.72 26.58 -12.28
C THR A 507 5.07 25.25 -11.61
N GLY A 508 4.66 25.15 -10.35
CA GLY A 508 4.54 23.85 -9.69
C GLY A 508 3.25 23.13 -10.12
N ARG A 509 2.94 22.00 -9.46
CA ARG A 509 1.78 21.15 -9.73
C ARG A 509 0.41 21.73 -9.35
N ARG A 510 0.26 23.05 -9.44
CA ARG A 510 -0.95 23.86 -9.27
C ARG A 510 -0.79 25.14 -10.12
N PRO A 511 -1.72 25.46 -11.03
CA PRO A 511 -1.80 26.79 -11.63
C PRO A 511 -1.92 27.88 -10.55
N GLY A 512 -1.36 29.06 -10.81
CA GLY A 512 -1.53 30.26 -9.96
C GLY A 512 -0.66 30.35 -8.71
N THR A 513 -0.09 29.26 -8.17
CA THR A 513 0.91 29.37 -7.10
C THR A 513 2.28 29.72 -7.65
N ARG A 514 2.61 31.03 -7.66
CA ARG A 514 4.00 31.50 -7.74
C ARG A 514 4.85 30.85 -6.64
N ILE A 515 6.15 30.73 -6.88
CA ILE A 515 7.12 30.34 -5.84
C ILE A 515 7.29 31.55 -4.90
N SER A 516 6.40 31.65 -3.91
CA SER A 516 6.42 32.73 -2.91
C SER A 516 7.66 32.63 -2.00
N GLU A 517 8.22 33.79 -1.67
CA GLU A 517 9.30 33.95 -0.69
C GLU A 517 8.89 33.37 0.69
N PRO A 518 9.85 32.94 1.52
CA PRO A 518 9.56 32.29 2.79
C PRO A 518 8.91 33.26 3.78
N ALA A 519 7.75 32.90 4.32
CA ALA A 519 7.15 33.63 5.43
C ALA A 519 8.01 33.51 6.70
N GLU A 520 8.24 34.65 7.36
CA GLU A 520 8.90 34.74 8.66
C GLU A 520 7.95 34.24 9.77
N GLU A 521 8.28 33.13 10.45
CA GLU A 521 7.84 32.86 11.83
C GLU A 521 8.70 31.75 12.48
N ASP A 522 8.91 31.83 13.80
CA ASP A 522 9.98 31.14 14.53
C ASP A 522 9.92 29.59 14.57
N GLY A 523 11.10 28.94 14.42
CA GLY A 523 11.33 27.60 15.00
C GLY A 523 12.22 26.63 14.23
N CYS A 524 13.54 26.87 14.15
CA CYS A 524 14.49 25.98 13.46
C CYS A 524 14.48 24.52 13.99
N ARG A 525 14.31 23.54 13.09
CA ARG A 525 14.34 22.09 13.39
C ARG A 525 14.98 21.22 12.30
N CYS A 526 16.09 21.67 11.72
CA CYS A 526 16.84 20.88 10.74
C CYS A 526 17.40 19.58 11.37
N ARG A 527 17.24 18.45 10.66
CA ARG A 527 17.87 17.16 10.96
C ARG A 527 18.61 16.66 9.72
N PRO A 528 19.58 15.74 9.84
CA PRO A 528 20.07 14.99 8.70
C PRO A 528 18.89 14.34 7.94
N TRP A 529 18.93 14.40 6.61
CA TRP A 529 17.91 13.87 5.70
C TRP A 529 16.55 14.62 5.68
N THR A 530 16.49 15.88 6.15
CA THR A 530 15.33 16.75 5.93
C THR A 530 15.19 17.11 4.43
N PRO A 531 14.03 16.89 3.77
CA PRO A 531 13.82 17.29 2.38
C PRO A 531 13.92 18.81 2.19
N TRP A 532 14.49 19.26 1.08
CA TRP A 532 14.82 20.68 0.82
C TRP A 532 13.63 21.65 1.00
N ARG A 533 12.39 21.24 0.67
CA ARG A 533 11.16 22.04 0.90
C ARG A 533 10.92 22.44 2.37
N ASN A 534 11.66 21.84 3.31
CA ASN A 534 11.58 22.10 4.75
C ASN A 534 12.95 22.54 5.33
N HIS A 535 13.90 22.99 4.50
CA HIS A 535 15.25 23.37 4.92
C HIS A 535 15.36 24.90 5.04
N GLN A 536 15.19 25.43 6.25
CA GLN A 536 15.42 26.84 6.59
C GLN A 536 16.72 26.94 7.41
N CYS A 537 17.66 27.77 6.96
CA CYS A 537 19.02 27.86 7.52
C CYS A 537 19.53 29.30 7.57
N GLU A 538 18.87 30.17 8.33
CA GLU A 538 19.42 31.48 8.69
C GLU A 538 20.02 31.48 10.10
N ARG A 539 20.92 32.42 10.37
CA ARG A 539 21.53 32.59 11.70
C ARG A 539 20.61 33.47 12.56
N PRO A 540 20.31 33.08 13.82
CA PRO A 540 19.56 33.96 14.71
C PRO A 540 20.35 35.26 14.96
N PRO A 541 19.67 36.42 15.04
CA PRO A 541 20.33 37.66 15.43
C PRO A 541 20.90 37.54 16.84
N LYS A 542 22.04 38.19 17.09
CA LYS A 542 22.62 38.25 18.44
C LYS A 542 21.67 38.99 19.37
N ALA A 543 21.16 38.30 20.40
CA ALA A 543 20.50 38.95 21.51
C ALA A 543 21.45 39.96 22.20
N PRO A 544 20.98 41.14 22.61
CA PRO A 544 21.78 42.07 23.40
C PRO A 544 22.06 41.49 24.80
N PRO A 545 23.19 41.83 25.44
CA PRO A 545 23.52 41.32 26.77
C PRO A 545 22.55 41.88 27.83
N PRO A 546 22.05 41.06 28.77
CA PRO A 546 21.19 41.54 29.84
C PRO A 546 21.98 42.41 30.83
N GLY A 547 21.43 43.57 31.19
CA GLY A 547 21.99 44.45 32.20
C GLY A 547 21.89 43.85 33.61
N ALA A 548 22.95 44.00 34.41
CA ALA A 548 22.97 43.58 35.81
C ALA A 548 22.38 44.66 36.74
N HIS A 549 21.65 44.25 37.77
CA HIS A 549 21.15 45.14 38.83
C HIS A 549 21.97 45.03 40.12
N GLY A 550 22.77 46.06 40.40
CA GLY A 550 23.46 46.28 41.68
C GLY A 550 24.67 45.38 41.95
N GLN A 551 25.69 45.78 42.72
CA GLN A 551 26.04 47.07 43.34
C GLN A 551 27.61 47.19 43.23
N ALA A 552 28.32 48.28 43.50
CA ALA A 552 28.04 49.53 44.21
C ALA A 552 29.04 50.66 43.81
N THR A 553 28.75 51.90 44.25
CA THR A 553 29.66 53.01 44.64
C THR A 553 30.76 53.56 43.69
N THR A 554 30.84 54.92 43.65
CA THR A 554 32.03 55.79 43.43
C THR A 554 32.79 55.67 42.09
N ASP A 555 33.21 56.74 41.40
CA ASP A 555 33.13 58.20 41.66
C ASP A 555 33.05 59.00 40.33
N ALA A 556 33.17 60.33 40.39
CA ALA A 556 32.85 61.27 39.29
C ALA A 556 34.06 61.61 38.35
N PRO A 557 34.12 62.72 37.56
CA PRO A 557 34.46 62.68 36.11
C PRO A 557 35.73 63.52 35.79
N PRO A 558 35.96 64.15 34.59
CA PRO A 558 35.39 64.02 33.24
C PRO A 558 36.41 63.95 32.07
N GLY A 559 35.92 63.76 30.83
CA GLY A 559 36.49 64.35 29.60
C GLY A 559 37.35 63.45 28.67
N GLY A 560 37.50 63.86 27.40
CA GLY A 560 38.54 63.33 26.48
C GLY A 560 38.12 62.86 25.08
N THR A 561 38.05 63.78 24.10
CA THR A 561 38.46 63.54 22.69
C THR A 561 39.92 64.03 22.51
N PRO A 562 40.73 63.69 21.47
CA PRO A 562 40.51 62.88 20.25
C PRO A 562 41.28 61.52 20.34
N GLY A 563 41.64 60.72 19.31
CA GLY A 563 41.50 60.72 17.83
C GLY A 563 42.85 60.64 17.07
N THR A 564 42.86 60.25 15.78
CA THR A 564 44.03 60.03 14.87
C THR A 564 45.05 58.92 15.27
N ALA A 565 45.87 58.28 14.41
CA ALA A 565 45.86 58.05 12.94
C ALA A 565 46.89 56.95 12.57
N THR A 566 47.18 56.77 11.25
CA THR A 566 48.28 55.98 10.61
C THR A 566 48.15 54.45 10.56
N GLY A 567 48.60 53.74 9.51
CA GLY A 567 48.97 54.18 8.15
C GLY A 567 50.02 53.30 7.44
N SER A 568 49.83 53.00 6.13
CA SER A 568 50.87 52.64 5.12
C SER A 568 50.22 52.30 3.76
N ASN A 569 50.93 52.46 2.63
CA ASN A 569 50.41 52.31 1.25
C ASN A 569 51.58 52.16 0.22
N PRO A 570 51.34 51.91 -1.09
CA PRO A 570 51.38 50.61 -1.77
C PRO A 570 52.78 50.28 -2.37
N PRO A 571 53.21 50.50 -3.66
CA PRO A 571 52.55 50.68 -4.98
C PRO A 571 52.90 49.60 -6.05
N GLY A 572 52.18 49.57 -7.19
CA GLY A 572 52.57 48.79 -8.40
C GLY A 572 51.52 48.87 -9.53
N THR A 573 51.90 49.14 -10.79
CA THR A 573 50.97 49.45 -11.91
C THR A 573 51.50 49.08 -13.31
N ARG A 574 50.59 48.79 -14.27
CA ARG A 574 50.53 49.26 -15.70
C ARG A 574 49.64 48.38 -16.62
N GLY A 575 49.10 48.96 -17.71
CA GLY A 575 48.51 48.29 -18.91
C GLY A 575 49.47 48.39 -20.12
N PRO A 576 49.05 48.48 -21.41
CA PRO A 576 47.69 48.62 -21.99
C PRO A 576 47.40 47.79 -23.29
N GLY A 577 46.27 48.05 -23.99
CA GLY A 577 46.01 47.72 -25.44
C GLY A 577 45.37 46.35 -25.77
N ASP A 578 44.78 46.10 -26.95
CA ASP A 578 44.39 47.01 -28.07
C ASP A 578 43.36 46.38 -29.08
N THR A 579 42.77 47.20 -29.97
CA THR A 579 41.95 47.01 -31.22
C THR A 579 41.23 45.68 -31.64
N GLY A 580 40.03 45.85 -32.26
CA GLY A 580 39.85 45.50 -33.70
C GLY A 580 38.64 44.64 -34.21
N ASN A 581 37.75 45.25 -35.03
CA ASN A 581 37.07 44.75 -36.27
C ASN A 581 36.32 43.38 -36.37
N THR A 582 35.38 43.10 -37.30
CA THR A 582 34.38 43.84 -38.13
C THR A 582 33.44 42.85 -38.85
N GLY A 583 32.13 43.17 -38.99
CA GLY A 583 31.25 42.74 -40.11
C GLY A 583 30.89 41.24 -40.24
N ASP A 584 30.07 40.82 -41.21
CA ASP A 584 29.07 41.59 -41.99
C ASP A 584 28.09 40.66 -42.76
N THR A 585 26.79 41.00 -42.84
CA THR A 585 25.78 40.51 -43.84
C THR A 585 25.56 38.98 -43.99
N ALA A 586 24.66 38.46 -44.85
CA ALA A 586 23.21 38.67 -44.99
C ALA A 586 22.63 37.48 -45.83
N GLY A 587 21.30 37.27 -45.85
CA GLY A 587 20.65 36.48 -46.92
C GLY A 587 19.61 35.43 -46.53
N ALA A 588 18.37 35.66 -46.98
CA ALA A 588 17.38 34.63 -47.34
C ALA A 588 17.43 34.44 -48.89
N PRO A 589 16.55 33.68 -49.61
CA PRO A 589 15.30 33.03 -49.21
C PRO A 589 15.02 31.64 -49.87
N ASN A 590 13.74 31.24 -49.89
CA ASN A 590 13.04 30.26 -50.76
C ASN A 590 12.66 28.87 -50.19
N ALA A 591 11.52 28.39 -50.70
CA ALA A 591 10.83 27.11 -50.48
C ALA A 591 10.41 26.57 -51.89
N PRO A 592 9.53 25.55 -52.10
CA PRO A 592 8.88 24.61 -51.17
C PRO A 592 9.00 23.12 -51.61
N GLY A 593 8.37 22.17 -50.89
CA GLY A 593 8.24 20.77 -51.34
C GLY A 593 7.39 19.86 -50.42
N ALA A 594 6.51 19.07 -51.04
CA ALA A 594 5.67 18.01 -50.44
C ALA A 594 6.01 16.65 -51.13
N PRO A 595 5.47 15.46 -50.76
CA PRO A 595 4.40 15.14 -49.81
C PRO A 595 4.76 14.07 -48.76
N GLY A 596 3.79 13.63 -47.95
CA GLY A 596 3.98 12.66 -46.84
C GLY A 596 3.39 11.26 -47.07
N ALA A 597 3.75 10.34 -46.16
CA ALA A 597 3.22 8.97 -46.03
C ALA A 597 3.39 8.47 -44.57
N PRO A 598 2.86 7.30 -44.19
CA PRO A 598 1.52 7.12 -43.66
C PRO A 598 1.46 7.04 -42.12
N GLY A 599 0.25 7.21 -41.55
CA GLY A 599 0.05 7.34 -40.11
C GLY A 599 0.34 6.08 -39.28
N ALA A 600 0.93 6.28 -38.09
CA ALA A 600 1.02 5.25 -37.05
C ALA A 600 -0.30 5.18 -36.24
N PRO A 601 -0.73 3.99 -35.78
CA PRO A 601 -2.02 3.82 -35.12
C PRO A 601 -2.08 4.46 -33.74
N HIS A 602 -3.17 5.17 -33.44
CA HIS A 602 -3.49 5.59 -32.07
C HIS A 602 -3.64 4.36 -31.16
N PRO A 603 -3.01 4.34 -29.97
CA PRO A 603 -3.24 3.28 -29.00
C PRO A 603 -4.64 3.45 -28.41
N THR A 604 -5.55 2.53 -28.76
CA THR A 604 -6.88 2.46 -28.15
C THR A 604 -6.77 2.27 -26.65
N ALA A 605 -7.47 3.13 -25.90
CA ALA A 605 -7.51 3.08 -24.44
C ALA A 605 -8.33 1.87 -23.98
N THR A 606 -7.69 0.70 -23.93
CA THR A 606 -8.30 -0.53 -23.43
C THR A 606 -8.54 -0.41 -21.93
N SER A 607 -9.81 -0.26 -21.56
CA SER A 607 -10.32 -0.24 -20.19
C SER A 607 -10.19 -1.61 -19.54
N GLY A 608 -8.95 -1.98 -19.18
CA GLY A 608 -8.63 -3.22 -18.50
C GLY A 608 -9.23 -3.26 -17.10
N ALA A 609 -10.47 -3.76 -17.01
CA ALA A 609 -11.16 -4.02 -15.75
C ALA A 609 -10.27 -4.90 -14.85
N ALA A 610 -10.12 -4.48 -13.59
CA ALA A 610 -9.18 -5.11 -12.67
C ALA A 610 -9.86 -6.23 -11.89
N ASP A 611 -9.90 -7.44 -12.48
CA ASP A 611 -10.41 -8.66 -11.83
C ASP A 611 -9.70 -8.96 -10.50
N GLY A 612 -10.30 -8.48 -9.42
CA GLY A 612 -9.91 -8.72 -8.04
C GLY A 612 -11.12 -8.49 -7.14
N PRO A 613 -11.25 -9.21 -6.01
CA PRO A 613 -12.43 -9.11 -5.15
C PRO A 613 -12.59 -7.68 -4.62
N PRO A 614 -13.79 -7.07 -4.66
CA PRO A 614 -13.98 -5.61 -4.58
C PRO A 614 -13.45 -4.96 -3.30
N GLY A 615 -13.34 -5.70 -2.18
CA GLY A 615 -12.69 -5.21 -0.96
C GLY A 615 -11.23 -4.77 -1.16
N HIS A 616 -10.52 -5.25 -2.19
CA HIS A 616 -9.17 -4.80 -2.52
C HIS A 616 -9.12 -3.38 -3.08
N GLU A 617 -10.19 -2.90 -3.72
CA GLU A 617 -10.24 -1.56 -4.31
C GLU A 617 -10.46 -0.49 -3.25
N LEU A 618 -11.47 -0.67 -2.38
CA LEU A 618 -11.69 0.18 -1.22
C LEU A 618 -10.44 0.25 -0.32
N ALA A 619 -9.81 -0.90 -0.05
CA ALA A 619 -8.56 -0.96 0.70
C ALA A 619 -7.42 -0.20 0.01
N ARG A 620 -7.32 -0.26 -1.33
CA ARG A 620 -6.34 0.50 -2.12
C ARG A 620 -6.59 2.01 -2.03
N GLY A 621 -7.85 2.45 -2.16
CA GLY A 621 -8.28 3.84 -2.04
C GLY A 621 -7.98 4.45 -0.67
N ILE A 622 -8.44 3.80 0.41
CA ILE A 622 -8.14 4.20 1.79
C ILE A 622 -6.62 4.24 2.05
N SER A 623 -5.87 3.27 1.51
CA SER A 623 -4.41 3.23 1.64
C SER A 623 -3.71 4.35 0.85
N ALA A 624 -4.27 4.80 -0.28
CA ALA A 624 -3.80 5.97 -1.02
C ALA A 624 -4.11 7.28 -0.27
N PHE A 625 -5.33 7.43 0.26
CA PHE A 625 -5.71 8.55 1.12
C PHE A 625 -4.75 8.68 2.31
N HIS A 626 -4.52 7.61 3.08
CA HIS A 626 -3.63 7.65 4.25
C HIS A 626 -2.17 8.02 3.94
N ARG A 627 -1.66 7.73 2.73
CA ARG A 627 -0.31 8.12 2.31
C ARG A 627 -0.24 9.54 1.76
N ASN A 628 -1.21 9.93 0.93
CA ASN A 628 -1.08 11.09 0.05
C ASN A 628 -1.89 12.29 0.58
N THR A 629 -3.18 12.09 0.82
CA THR A 629 -4.14 13.17 1.11
C THR A 629 -4.29 13.41 2.61
N GLY A 630 -4.38 12.35 3.40
CA GLY A 630 -4.59 12.37 4.85
C GLY A 630 -3.50 13.07 5.66
N PRO A 631 -2.21 13.13 5.24
CA PRO A 631 -1.22 14.00 5.89
C PRO A 631 -1.47 15.49 5.63
N LEU A 632 -1.88 15.85 4.41
CA LEU A 632 -2.14 17.24 4.00
C LEU A 632 -3.40 17.79 4.69
N MET A 633 -4.48 17.01 4.70
CA MET A 633 -5.75 17.43 5.30
C MET A 633 -5.82 17.22 6.82
N ARG A 634 -4.75 16.74 7.47
CA ARG A 634 -4.77 16.40 8.91
C ARG A 634 -5.05 17.61 9.79
N ARG A 635 -4.51 18.79 9.44
CA ARG A 635 -4.76 20.03 10.20
C ARG A 635 -6.25 20.38 10.18
N GLU A 636 -6.87 20.32 9.01
CA GLU A 636 -8.26 20.72 8.80
C GLU A 636 -9.26 19.72 9.36
N LEU A 637 -9.07 18.43 9.09
CA LEU A 637 -9.92 17.38 9.67
C LEU A 637 -9.80 17.33 11.20
N ALA A 638 -8.63 17.66 11.78
CA ALA A 638 -8.48 17.80 13.22
C ALA A 638 -9.07 19.13 13.76
N ARG A 639 -9.25 20.15 12.92
CA ARG A 639 -9.92 21.41 13.24
C ARG A 639 -11.43 21.19 13.35
N LEU A 640 -12.03 20.68 12.28
CA LEU A 640 -13.45 20.33 12.19
C LEU A 640 -13.86 19.30 13.28
N ALA A 641 -12.99 18.35 13.62
CA ALA A 641 -13.24 17.39 14.71
C ALA A 641 -13.21 17.99 16.14
N ARG A 642 -12.84 19.26 16.32
CA ARG A 642 -12.94 20.00 17.60
C ARG A 642 -13.99 21.11 17.55
N GLU A 643 -14.04 21.83 16.45
CA GLU A 643 -14.83 23.06 16.27
C GLU A 643 -16.20 22.80 15.63
N GLY A 644 -16.43 21.60 15.10
CA GLY A 644 -17.63 21.23 14.36
C GLY A 644 -17.54 21.55 12.86
N GLN A 645 -18.67 21.36 12.18
CA GLN A 645 -18.88 21.81 10.80
C GLN A 645 -19.75 23.07 10.82
N GLN A 646 -19.50 24.01 9.90
CA GLN A 646 -20.31 25.22 9.70
C GLN A 646 -20.57 25.40 8.20
N PRO A 647 -21.33 24.48 7.58
CA PRO A 647 -21.58 24.53 6.14
C PRO A 647 -22.46 25.71 5.78
N SER A 648 -22.14 26.38 4.66
CA SER A 648 -22.96 27.49 4.18
C SER A 648 -24.30 27.04 3.59
N GLN A 649 -24.39 25.78 3.15
CA GLN A 649 -25.40 25.30 2.22
C GLN A 649 -25.71 23.81 2.43
N LEU A 650 -27.00 23.45 2.29
CA LEU A 650 -27.45 22.06 2.11
C LEU A 650 -27.50 21.72 0.62
N PHE A 651 -26.75 20.72 0.19
CA PHE A 651 -26.74 20.23 -1.19
C PHE A 651 -27.44 18.88 -1.28
N LEU A 652 -28.63 18.84 -1.88
CA LEU A 652 -29.45 17.64 -2.02
C LEU A 652 -29.40 17.14 -3.46
N THR A 653 -28.91 15.91 -3.67
CA THR A 653 -28.67 15.37 -5.02
C THR A 653 -28.78 13.85 -5.09
N CYS A 654 -28.53 13.29 -6.27
CA CYS A 654 -28.65 11.87 -6.54
C CYS A 654 -27.51 11.05 -5.88
N ALA A 655 -27.76 9.78 -5.59
CA ALA A 655 -26.77 8.79 -5.18
C ALA A 655 -25.87 8.29 -6.33
N ASP A 656 -26.07 8.77 -7.57
CA ASP A 656 -25.30 8.39 -8.75
C ASP A 656 -23.79 8.68 -8.60
N SER A 657 -22.95 7.67 -8.82
CA SER A 657 -21.49 7.76 -8.60
C SER A 657 -20.77 8.76 -9.50
N ARG A 658 -21.41 9.23 -10.58
CA ARG A 658 -20.87 10.27 -11.49
C ARG A 658 -21.06 11.68 -10.93
N VAL A 659 -22.01 11.88 -10.00
CA VAL A 659 -22.24 13.17 -9.34
C VAL A 659 -21.33 13.25 -8.10
N VAL A 660 -20.33 14.14 -8.15
CA VAL A 660 -19.36 14.36 -7.08
C VAL A 660 -19.44 15.83 -6.64
N THR A 661 -20.28 16.11 -5.64
CA THR A 661 -20.66 17.48 -5.26
C THR A 661 -19.45 18.38 -5.01
N SER A 662 -18.52 17.99 -4.16
CA SER A 662 -17.30 18.75 -3.83
C SER A 662 -16.33 18.96 -5.01
N MET A 663 -16.52 18.24 -6.13
CA MET A 663 -15.79 18.50 -7.38
C MET A 663 -16.54 19.55 -8.22
N ILE A 664 -17.86 19.40 -8.34
CA ILE A 664 -18.74 20.31 -9.10
C ILE A 664 -18.75 21.72 -8.48
N THR A 665 -18.78 21.81 -7.15
CA THR A 665 -18.80 23.08 -6.40
C THR A 665 -17.43 23.53 -5.90
N SER A 666 -16.36 22.78 -6.20
CA SER A 666 -14.99 22.99 -5.66
C SER A 666 -14.85 23.09 -4.13
N SER A 667 -15.85 22.62 -3.37
CA SER A 667 -15.93 22.80 -1.91
C SER A 667 -15.00 21.88 -1.11
N GLY A 668 -14.50 22.37 0.02
CA GLY A 668 -13.71 21.63 0.99
C GLY A 668 -14.55 20.84 2.01
N PRO A 669 -13.88 20.09 2.93
CA PRO A 669 -14.58 19.38 4.00
C PRO A 669 -15.18 20.36 5.01
N GLY A 670 -16.48 20.23 5.28
CA GLY A 670 -17.20 21.08 6.24
C GLY A 670 -17.97 22.25 5.60
N ASP A 671 -17.70 22.58 4.33
CA ASP A 671 -18.32 23.70 3.61
C ASP A 671 -19.76 23.42 3.17
N LEU A 672 -20.06 22.15 2.84
CA LEU A 672 -21.39 21.69 2.42
C LEU A 672 -21.92 20.59 3.35
N PHE A 673 -23.21 20.68 3.70
CA PHE A 673 -23.96 19.55 4.23
C PHE A 673 -24.63 18.84 3.05
N VAL A 674 -24.38 17.54 2.84
CA VAL A 674 -24.76 16.87 1.59
C VAL A 674 -25.70 15.69 1.84
N VAL A 675 -26.89 15.74 1.24
CA VAL A 675 -27.88 14.65 1.24
C VAL A 675 -27.86 13.98 -0.12
N ARG A 676 -27.72 12.65 -0.15
CA ARG A 676 -27.65 11.84 -1.38
C ARG A 676 -28.62 10.68 -1.33
N ASN A 677 -29.65 10.69 -2.17
CA ASN A 677 -30.65 9.63 -2.28
C ASN A 677 -30.94 9.28 -3.75
N VAL A 678 -31.71 8.23 -4.02
CA VAL A 678 -32.00 7.81 -5.40
C VAL A 678 -32.98 8.80 -6.03
N GLY A 679 -32.54 9.57 -7.04
CA GLY A 679 -33.40 10.53 -7.75
C GLY A 679 -33.60 11.90 -7.08
N ASN A 680 -32.78 12.24 -6.08
CA ASN A 680 -32.77 13.54 -5.40
C ASN A 680 -34.14 13.98 -4.83
N PHE A 681 -35.00 13.03 -4.44
CA PHE A 681 -36.35 13.32 -3.95
C PHE A 681 -36.36 13.87 -2.51
N VAL A 682 -37.37 14.69 -2.24
CA VAL A 682 -37.76 15.24 -0.94
C VAL A 682 -39.19 14.77 -0.68
N PRO A 683 -39.44 13.82 0.24
CA PRO A 683 -40.79 13.46 0.63
C PRO A 683 -41.56 14.68 1.17
N LEU A 684 -42.89 14.71 0.94
CA LEU A 684 -43.75 15.72 1.54
C LEU A 684 -43.86 15.49 3.06
N PRO A 685 -43.86 16.55 3.89
CA PRO A 685 -44.03 16.40 5.32
C PRO A 685 -45.43 15.85 5.64
N GLY A 686 -45.49 14.83 6.50
CA GLY A 686 -46.74 14.19 6.92
C GLY A 686 -47.24 13.05 6.01
N GLU A 687 -46.57 12.74 4.90
CA GLU A 687 -46.77 11.44 4.25
C GLU A 687 -46.26 10.30 5.15
N GLU A 688 -46.90 9.13 5.11
CA GLU A 688 -46.31 7.90 5.69
C GLU A 688 -45.09 7.44 4.85
N SER A 689 -43.96 8.08 5.13
CA SER A 689 -42.63 7.58 4.78
C SER A 689 -42.17 6.55 5.80
N GLY A 690 -41.53 5.48 5.33
CA GLY A 690 -40.75 4.59 6.19
C GLY A 690 -39.30 5.06 6.40
N ASP A 691 -39.00 6.28 5.97
CA ASP A 691 -37.68 6.91 5.99
C ASP A 691 -37.83 8.42 6.23
N ASP A 692 -37.57 8.85 7.46
CA ASP A 692 -37.53 10.25 7.89
C ASP A 692 -36.17 10.92 7.61
N SER A 693 -35.18 10.19 7.07
CA SER A 693 -33.79 10.65 7.01
C SER A 693 -33.61 11.94 6.22
N VAL A 694 -34.42 12.17 5.18
CA VAL A 694 -34.39 13.42 4.40
C VAL A 694 -35.01 14.59 5.17
N ALA A 695 -36.15 14.39 5.83
CA ALA A 695 -36.80 15.43 6.65
C ALA A 695 -35.92 15.82 7.85
N ALA A 696 -35.37 14.84 8.57
CA ALA A 696 -34.44 15.06 9.66
C ALA A 696 -33.14 15.76 9.21
N ALA A 697 -32.64 15.48 8.00
CA ALA A 697 -31.48 16.18 7.45
C ALA A 697 -31.80 17.63 7.04
N ILE A 698 -33.00 17.91 6.54
CA ILE A 698 -33.48 19.27 6.25
C ILE A 698 -33.62 20.08 7.54
N GLU A 699 -34.29 19.53 8.56
CA GLU A 699 -34.43 20.17 9.88
C GLU A 699 -33.06 20.40 10.53
N TYR A 700 -32.16 19.42 10.52
CA TYR A 700 -30.82 19.58 11.06
C TYR A 700 -30.00 20.64 10.31
N ALA A 701 -30.14 20.75 9.00
CA ALA A 701 -29.46 21.78 8.20
C ALA A 701 -29.97 23.20 8.54
N VAL A 702 -31.29 23.39 8.52
CA VAL A 702 -31.90 24.71 8.71
C VAL A 702 -31.88 25.14 10.17
N ASP A 703 -32.17 24.25 11.11
CA ASP A 703 -32.37 24.62 12.51
C ASP A 703 -31.19 24.36 13.44
N VAL A 704 -30.30 23.41 13.13
CA VAL A 704 -29.09 23.17 13.95
C VAL A 704 -27.83 23.76 13.30
N LEU A 705 -27.61 23.55 12.00
CA LEU A 705 -26.43 24.04 11.30
C LEU A 705 -26.57 25.49 10.79
N LYS A 706 -27.80 26.01 10.68
CA LYS A 706 -28.12 27.34 10.15
C LYS A 706 -27.51 27.60 8.76
N VAL A 707 -27.70 26.65 7.83
CA VAL A 707 -27.32 26.85 6.42
C VAL A 707 -28.09 28.04 5.83
N ARG A 708 -27.44 28.82 4.96
CA ARG A 708 -28.00 30.01 4.31
C ARG A 708 -28.69 29.70 2.98
N SER A 709 -28.43 28.54 2.37
CA SER A 709 -29.19 28.09 1.21
C SER A 709 -29.36 26.58 1.12
N ILE A 710 -30.35 26.14 0.34
CA ILE A 710 -30.54 24.74 -0.06
C ILE A 710 -30.49 24.67 -1.58
N THR A 711 -29.76 23.70 -2.12
CA THR A 711 -29.74 23.40 -3.56
C THR A 711 -30.24 22.01 -3.84
N VAL A 712 -31.23 21.90 -4.74
CA VAL A 712 -31.64 20.63 -5.34
C VAL A 712 -30.91 20.48 -6.66
N CYS A 713 -30.05 19.46 -6.77
CA CYS A 713 -29.25 19.20 -7.96
C CYS A 713 -29.67 17.89 -8.65
N GLY A 714 -30.37 18.01 -9.77
CA GLY A 714 -30.64 16.92 -10.72
C GLY A 714 -29.47 16.75 -11.70
N HIS A 715 -29.47 15.66 -12.48
CA HIS A 715 -28.38 15.42 -13.44
C HIS A 715 -28.82 14.63 -14.68
N SER A 716 -28.05 14.73 -15.76
CA SER A 716 -28.35 14.01 -17.01
C SER A 716 -28.13 12.49 -16.87
N GLY A 717 -28.96 11.73 -17.60
CA GLY A 717 -28.94 10.25 -17.56
C GLY A 717 -29.21 9.67 -16.17
N CYS A 718 -30.15 10.25 -15.40
CA CYS A 718 -30.47 9.79 -14.05
C CYS A 718 -31.22 8.45 -14.06
N GLY A 719 -30.60 7.41 -13.49
CA GLY A 719 -31.18 6.07 -13.42
C GLY A 719 -32.51 5.98 -12.64
N ALA A 720 -32.76 6.91 -11.71
CA ALA A 720 -34.04 6.99 -10.99
C ALA A 720 -35.18 7.48 -11.88
N MET A 721 -34.91 8.43 -12.78
CA MET A 721 -35.91 8.97 -13.72
C MET A 721 -36.18 7.97 -14.85
N GLN A 722 -35.14 7.28 -15.34
CA GLN A 722 -35.30 6.15 -16.25
C GLN A 722 -36.13 5.02 -15.63
N ALA A 723 -35.89 4.68 -14.35
CA ALA A 723 -36.68 3.68 -13.63
C ALA A 723 -38.13 4.10 -13.33
N LEU A 724 -38.43 5.41 -13.30
CA LEU A 724 -39.81 5.92 -13.23
C LEU A 724 -40.53 5.85 -14.57
N LEU A 725 -39.85 6.22 -15.66
CA LEU A 725 -40.40 6.16 -17.02
C LEU A 725 -40.72 4.73 -17.47
N GLY A 726 -39.93 3.74 -17.04
CA GLY A 726 -40.12 2.31 -17.37
C GLY A 726 -40.86 1.48 -16.31
N ALA A 727 -41.64 2.08 -15.42
CA ALA A 727 -42.28 1.36 -14.31
C ALA A 727 -43.66 0.78 -14.68
N GLU A 728 -43.78 -0.56 -14.75
CA GLU A 728 -45.09 -1.22 -14.74
C GLU A 728 -45.79 -1.04 -13.38
N HIS A 729 -46.97 -0.42 -13.40
CA HIS A 729 -47.74 -0.03 -12.22
C HIS A 729 -48.57 -1.20 -11.60
N GLY A 730 -47.95 -2.37 -11.41
CA GLY A 730 -48.62 -3.57 -10.85
C GLY A 730 -47.78 -4.50 -9.96
N GLY A 731 -46.46 -4.28 -9.85
CA GLY A 731 -45.54 -5.20 -9.17
C GLY A 731 -45.58 -5.20 -7.63
N ALA A 732 -45.04 -6.28 -7.03
CA ALA A 732 -44.88 -6.41 -5.58
C ALA A 732 -43.92 -5.35 -5.00
N ARG A 733 -44.47 -4.41 -4.22
CA ARG A 733 -43.81 -3.16 -3.75
C ARG A 733 -42.46 -3.36 -3.04
N THR A 734 -41.37 -3.36 -3.81
CA THR A 734 -39.98 -3.30 -3.31
C THR A 734 -39.72 -1.99 -2.56
N PRO A 735 -38.67 -1.90 -1.71
CA PRO A 735 -38.26 -0.64 -1.10
C PRO A 735 -37.96 0.45 -2.15
N LEU A 736 -37.36 0.08 -3.28
CA LEU A 736 -37.08 1.01 -4.38
C LEU A 736 -38.37 1.57 -4.99
N GLN A 737 -39.37 0.73 -5.32
CA GLN A 737 -40.66 1.22 -5.85
C GLN A 737 -41.39 2.11 -4.84
N ARG A 738 -41.32 1.81 -3.53
CA ARG A 738 -41.86 2.69 -2.49
C ARG A 738 -41.10 4.01 -2.36
N TRP A 739 -39.82 4.05 -2.71
CA TRP A 739 -39.03 5.29 -2.74
C TRP A 739 -39.33 6.12 -3.99
N LEU A 740 -39.38 5.49 -5.17
CA LEU A 740 -39.67 6.16 -6.44
C LEU A 740 -41.04 6.86 -6.49
N ARG A 741 -42.02 6.44 -5.67
CA ARG A 741 -43.35 7.10 -5.57
C ARG A 741 -43.26 8.63 -5.34
N HIS A 742 -42.24 9.10 -4.63
CA HIS A 742 -42.05 10.53 -4.34
C HIS A 742 -41.62 11.35 -5.58
N GLY A 743 -41.36 10.69 -6.71
CA GLY A 743 -41.20 11.28 -8.03
C GLY A 743 -42.43 11.22 -8.95
N LEU A 744 -43.56 10.67 -8.51
CA LEU A 744 -44.80 10.65 -9.32
C LEU A 744 -45.33 12.07 -9.63
N PRO A 745 -45.35 13.04 -8.70
CA PRO A 745 -45.70 14.43 -9.03
C PRO A 745 -44.72 15.06 -10.05
N SER A 746 -43.44 14.67 -10.02
CA SER A 746 -42.45 15.08 -11.02
C SER A 746 -42.74 14.48 -12.40
N LEU A 747 -43.27 13.26 -12.44
CA LEU A 747 -43.66 12.54 -13.65
C LEU A 747 -44.90 13.18 -14.28
N GLU A 748 -45.95 13.43 -13.51
CA GLU A 748 -47.16 14.15 -13.92
C GLU A 748 -46.84 15.56 -14.47
N ARG A 749 -45.88 16.27 -13.86
CA ARG A 749 -45.37 17.57 -14.32
C ARG A 749 -44.59 17.50 -15.64
N ALA A 750 -43.93 16.37 -15.91
CA ALA A 750 -43.10 16.17 -17.11
C ALA A 750 -43.87 15.57 -18.30
N LEU A 751 -44.90 14.77 -18.00
CA LEU A 751 -45.68 13.95 -18.91
C LEU A 751 -47.14 13.89 -18.42
N PRO A 752 -48.01 14.83 -18.84
CA PRO A 752 -49.43 14.80 -18.46
C PRO A 752 -50.20 13.65 -19.15
N ASP A 753 -49.79 13.23 -20.35
CA ASP A 753 -50.32 12.05 -21.07
C ASP A 753 -49.29 10.91 -21.07
N LEU A 754 -49.25 10.12 -19.99
CA LEU A 754 -48.33 8.99 -19.85
C LEU A 754 -48.65 7.82 -20.80
N ASP A 755 -49.93 7.52 -20.99
CA ASP A 755 -50.38 6.38 -21.80
C ASP A 755 -49.97 6.54 -23.28
N ALA A 756 -50.01 7.76 -23.82
CA ALA A 756 -49.52 8.04 -25.17
C ALA A 756 -48.00 7.80 -25.30
N TYR A 757 -47.23 8.22 -24.30
CA TYR A 757 -45.77 8.07 -24.32
C TYR A 757 -45.30 6.62 -24.16
N ALA A 758 -46.04 5.80 -23.41
CA ALA A 758 -45.79 4.37 -23.29
C ALA A 758 -46.00 3.64 -24.63
N ASN A 759 -47.14 3.89 -25.28
CA ASN A 759 -47.49 3.26 -26.57
C ASN A 759 -46.46 3.61 -27.67
N GLU A 760 -45.97 4.85 -27.74
CA GLU A 760 -44.93 5.24 -28.70
C GLU A 760 -43.59 4.49 -28.52
N GLN A 761 -43.26 4.03 -27.31
CA GLN A 761 -41.98 3.33 -27.06
C GLN A 761 -42.02 1.84 -27.44
N GLU A 762 -43.19 1.20 -27.54
CA GLU A 762 -43.28 -0.17 -28.06
C GLU A 762 -43.04 -0.20 -29.57
N GLU A 763 -43.64 0.71 -30.34
CA GLU A 763 -43.40 0.81 -31.80
C GLU A 763 -41.95 1.14 -32.13
N LYS A 764 -41.32 2.05 -31.37
CA LYS A 764 -39.95 2.52 -31.61
C LYS A 764 -38.86 1.50 -31.27
N GLN A 765 -39.19 0.35 -30.67
CA GLN A 765 -38.25 -0.78 -30.52
C GLN A 765 -38.16 -1.67 -31.77
N GLY A 766 -39.05 -1.50 -32.76
CA GLY A 766 -39.06 -2.31 -33.98
C GLY A 766 -38.13 -1.85 -35.11
N GLN A 767 -37.92 -0.53 -35.27
CA GLN A 767 -37.14 0.05 -36.39
C GLN A 767 -36.32 1.28 -35.96
N GLY A 768 -35.18 1.51 -36.63
CA GLY A 768 -34.16 2.45 -36.17
C GLY A 768 -34.39 3.93 -36.55
N GLN A 769 -34.02 4.83 -35.62
CA GLN A 769 -33.75 6.26 -35.81
C GLN A 769 -34.69 7.04 -36.76
N GLY A 770 -35.92 7.27 -36.31
CA GLY A 770 -36.79 8.37 -36.79
C GLY A 770 -36.78 9.56 -35.81
N GLN A 771 -36.88 10.80 -36.30
CA GLN A 771 -36.79 12.02 -35.49
C GLN A 771 -38.09 12.83 -35.53
N GLY A 772 -38.61 13.19 -34.35
CA GLY A 772 -39.81 14.04 -34.15
C GLY A 772 -41.06 13.28 -33.68
N PRO A 773 -42.21 13.97 -33.54
CA PRO A 773 -42.41 15.42 -33.47
C PRO A 773 -42.54 15.92 -32.01
N GLY A 774 -42.74 17.23 -31.81
CA GLY A 774 -43.04 17.80 -30.49
C GLY A 774 -44.48 18.33 -30.41
N PRO A 775 -45.18 18.20 -29.26
CA PRO A 775 -46.46 18.88 -29.05
C PRO A 775 -46.23 20.33 -28.61
N GLU A 776 -46.85 21.27 -29.32
CA GLU A 776 -47.04 22.64 -28.84
C GLU A 776 -48.27 22.67 -27.92
N ASP A 777 -48.05 22.73 -26.60
CA ASP A 777 -49.11 23.06 -25.63
C ASP A 777 -48.63 24.18 -24.70
N GLY A 778 -49.55 25.03 -24.26
CA GLY A 778 -49.31 26.36 -23.69
C GLY A 778 -48.73 26.39 -22.27
N ARG A 779 -48.07 25.32 -21.81
CA ARG A 779 -47.48 25.20 -20.47
C ARG A 779 -45.97 25.23 -20.55
N SER A 780 -45.36 26.17 -19.83
CA SER A 780 -43.92 26.42 -19.84
C SER A 780 -43.13 25.36 -19.05
N HIS A 781 -42.96 24.18 -19.65
CA HIS A 781 -42.20 23.08 -19.06
C HIS A 781 -40.71 23.46 -18.81
N PRO A 782 -40.13 23.06 -17.66
CA PRO A 782 -38.73 23.35 -17.33
C PRO A 782 -37.74 22.84 -18.39
N ARG A 783 -36.81 23.71 -18.79
CA ARG A 783 -35.91 23.53 -19.93
C ARG A 783 -34.56 24.20 -19.70
N LEU A 784 -33.53 23.81 -20.46
CA LEU A 784 -32.26 24.53 -20.46
C LEU A 784 -32.38 25.83 -21.27
N ALA A 785 -31.58 26.83 -20.93
CA ALA A 785 -31.43 28.01 -21.77
C ALA A 785 -30.84 27.62 -23.14
N GLY A 786 -31.41 28.17 -24.22
CA GLY A 786 -30.95 27.93 -25.59
C GLY A 786 -31.32 26.59 -26.23
N ARG A 787 -31.79 25.56 -25.49
CA ARG A 787 -32.24 24.29 -26.10
C ARG A 787 -33.41 23.61 -25.37
N GLY A 788 -34.22 22.87 -26.13
CA GLY A 788 -35.15 21.90 -25.56
C GLY A 788 -34.41 20.71 -24.91
N PRO A 789 -35.10 19.91 -24.07
CA PRO A 789 -34.55 18.67 -23.51
C PRO A 789 -34.28 17.64 -24.62
N VAL A 790 -33.22 16.84 -24.49
CA VAL A 790 -32.84 15.80 -25.48
C VAL A 790 -33.83 14.63 -25.46
N ASP A 791 -34.29 14.22 -24.28
CA ASP A 791 -35.21 13.10 -24.09
C ASP A 791 -36.18 13.36 -22.93
N ALA A 792 -37.12 12.43 -22.71
CA ALA A 792 -38.07 12.53 -21.61
C ALA A 792 -37.43 12.38 -20.22
N ALA A 793 -36.24 11.78 -20.11
CA ALA A 793 -35.53 11.64 -18.84
C ALA A 793 -34.84 12.94 -18.42
N GLU A 794 -34.29 13.71 -19.35
CA GLU A 794 -33.82 15.09 -19.11
C GLU A 794 -35.00 16.00 -18.73
N ARG A 795 -36.12 15.95 -19.49
CA ARG A 795 -37.34 16.68 -19.12
C ARG A 795 -37.83 16.32 -17.70
N LEU A 796 -37.84 15.04 -17.36
CA LEU A 796 -38.22 14.56 -16.02
C LEU A 796 -37.20 14.98 -14.94
N CYS A 797 -35.89 14.98 -15.22
CA CYS A 797 -34.89 15.52 -14.29
C CYS A 797 -35.12 17.01 -14.00
N LEU A 798 -35.39 17.83 -15.02
CA LEU A 798 -35.62 19.27 -14.86
C LEU A 798 -36.94 19.55 -14.13
N ALA A 799 -38.03 18.87 -14.51
CA ALA A 799 -39.32 18.93 -13.81
C ALA A 799 -39.19 18.49 -12.34
N ASN A 800 -38.41 17.44 -12.06
CA ASN A 800 -38.16 16.95 -10.71
C ASN A 800 -37.46 17.99 -9.83
N VAL A 801 -36.44 18.69 -10.32
CA VAL A 801 -35.76 19.73 -9.54
C VAL A 801 -36.76 20.80 -9.08
N VAL A 802 -37.65 21.26 -9.97
CA VAL A 802 -38.69 22.24 -9.61
C VAL A 802 -39.69 21.66 -8.59
N GLN A 803 -40.17 20.42 -8.80
CA GLN A 803 -41.08 19.73 -7.88
C GLN A 803 -40.49 19.59 -6.46
N GLN A 804 -39.22 19.20 -6.33
CA GLN A 804 -38.60 19.04 -5.01
C GLN A 804 -38.31 20.39 -4.31
N LEU A 805 -38.14 21.48 -5.05
CA LEU A 805 -38.07 22.84 -4.47
C LEU A 805 -39.44 23.29 -3.92
N GLU A 806 -40.55 22.81 -4.47
CA GLU A 806 -41.89 23.04 -3.90
C GLU A 806 -42.10 22.16 -2.65
N HIS A 807 -41.68 20.89 -2.69
CA HIS A 807 -41.70 20.02 -1.50
C HIS A 807 -40.87 20.61 -0.35
N LEU A 808 -39.69 21.16 -0.62
CA LEU A 808 -38.86 21.85 0.38
C LEU A 808 -39.62 23.01 1.05
N ARG A 809 -40.36 23.83 0.30
CA ARG A 809 -41.15 24.94 0.86
C ARG A 809 -42.27 24.49 1.80
N ALA A 810 -42.72 23.24 1.71
CA ALA A 810 -43.74 22.68 2.60
C ALA A 810 -43.17 22.25 3.97
N HIS A 811 -41.87 21.96 4.09
CA HIS A 811 -41.25 21.63 5.38
C HIS A 811 -41.21 22.88 6.29
N GLU A 812 -41.70 22.75 7.53
CA GLU A 812 -41.94 23.91 8.41
C GLU A 812 -40.67 24.72 8.70
N SER A 813 -39.55 24.04 8.93
CA SER A 813 -38.23 24.66 9.16
C SER A 813 -37.81 25.55 7.98
N VAL A 814 -37.84 25.02 6.76
CA VAL A 814 -37.55 25.72 5.51
C VAL A 814 -38.53 26.87 5.29
N GLY A 815 -39.84 26.60 5.38
CA GLY A 815 -40.88 27.60 5.19
C GLY A 815 -40.80 28.76 6.18
N ARG A 816 -40.39 28.50 7.43
CA ARG A 816 -40.11 29.54 8.43
C ARG A 816 -38.87 30.36 8.08
N ALA A 817 -37.75 29.72 7.73
CA ALA A 817 -36.51 30.41 7.43
C ALA A 817 -36.63 31.29 6.16
N LEU A 818 -37.34 30.81 5.14
CA LEU A 818 -37.69 31.60 3.94
C LEU A 818 -38.50 32.86 4.29
N ARG A 819 -39.51 32.74 5.17
CA ARG A 819 -40.30 33.90 5.63
C ARG A 819 -39.52 34.88 6.52
N ALA A 820 -38.39 34.46 7.09
CA ALA A 820 -37.49 35.32 7.85
C ALA A 820 -36.42 36.01 6.97
N GLY A 821 -36.17 35.51 5.76
CA GLY A 821 -35.04 35.93 4.93
C GLY A 821 -33.70 35.27 5.31
N ASP A 822 -33.73 34.24 6.16
CA ASP A 822 -32.53 33.53 6.64
C ASP A 822 -32.02 32.46 5.67
N LEU A 823 -32.78 32.15 4.60
CA LEU A 823 -32.57 30.99 3.73
C LEU A 823 -32.97 31.24 2.28
N GLU A 824 -32.16 30.77 1.33
CA GLU A 824 -32.43 30.78 -0.12
C GLU A 824 -32.62 29.35 -0.68
N LEU A 825 -33.34 29.19 -1.80
CA LEU A 825 -33.57 27.90 -2.47
C LEU A 825 -33.15 27.94 -3.95
N HIS A 826 -32.12 27.19 -4.34
CA HIS A 826 -31.64 27.16 -5.73
C HIS A 826 -31.94 25.83 -6.42
N GLY A 827 -32.44 25.88 -7.66
CA GLY A 827 -32.50 24.72 -8.55
C GLY A 827 -31.22 24.58 -9.36
N MET A 828 -30.71 23.35 -9.49
CA MET A 828 -29.50 23.06 -10.26
C MET A 828 -29.68 21.80 -11.13
N TYR A 829 -29.09 21.83 -12.32
CA TYR A 829 -28.96 20.66 -13.19
C TYR A 829 -27.51 20.48 -13.66
N PHE A 830 -26.96 19.28 -13.48
CA PHE A 830 -25.60 18.94 -13.90
C PHE A 830 -25.62 18.01 -15.12
N HIS A 831 -25.14 18.48 -16.26
CA HIS A 831 -25.07 17.68 -17.49
C HIS A 831 -23.76 16.88 -17.53
N VAL A 832 -23.84 15.63 -17.06
CA VAL A 832 -22.69 14.73 -16.83
C VAL A 832 -21.85 14.50 -18.09
N GLY A 833 -22.46 14.47 -19.27
CA GLY A 833 -21.77 14.25 -20.55
C GLY A 833 -20.96 15.45 -21.05
N GLU A 834 -21.27 16.67 -20.58
CA GLU A 834 -20.59 17.92 -20.95
C GLU A 834 -19.77 18.51 -19.80
N ALA A 835 -19.90 17.94 -18.59
CA ALA A 835 -19.40 18.46 -17.32
C ALA A 835 -19.90 19.88 -16.97
N GLN A 836 -21.05 20.28 -17.53
CA GLN A 836 -21.63 21.61 -17.36
C GLN A 836 -22.69 21.70 -16.25
N SER A 837 -22.78 22.87 -15.63
CA SER A 837 -23.75 23.17 -14.57
C SER A 837 -24.70 24.27 -15.00
N TYR A 838 -25.99 24.07 -14.73
CA TYR A 838 -27.06 25.02 -15.01
C TYR A 838 -27.82 25.35 -13.73
N LEU A 839 -28.21 26.61 -13.55
CA LEU A 839 -29.00 27.10 -12.41
C LEU A 839 -30.38 27.59 -12.87
N LEU A 840 -31.40 27.31 -12.07
CA LEU A 840 -32.77 27.74 -12.28
C LEU A 840 -32.87 29.26 -12.11
N SER A 841 -33.27 29.97 -13.18
CA SER A 841 -33.45 31.43 -13.16
C SER A 841 -34.75 31.81 -12.45
N GLU A 842 -34.66 32.70 -11.46
CA GLU A 842 -35.79 33.16 -10.65
C GLU A 842 -36.75 34.07 -11.44
N ASP A 843 -36.25 34.81 -12.44
CA ASP A 843 -37.01 35.78 -13.24
C ASP A 843 -37.86 35.16 -14.37
N THR A 844 -38.02 33.82 -14.43
CA THR A 844 -38.70 33.16 -15.56
C THR A 844 -39.90 32.30 -15.16
N GLU A 845 -41.10 32.68 -15.64
CA GLU A 845 -42.38 31.94 -15.50
C GLU A 845 -42.42 30.63 -16.33
N GLY A 846 -41.34 29.86 -16.31
CA GLY A 846 -41.18 28.63 -17.09
C GLY A 846 -40.01 27.75 -16.69
N GLY A 847 -39.42 28.00 -15.52
CA GLY A 847 -38.35 27.17 -14.95
C GLY A 847 -37.16 26.98 -15.90
N VAL A 848 -36.60 28.09 -16.42
CA VAL A 848 -35.47 28.03 -17.34
C VAL A 848 -34.16 27.88 -16.57
N PHE A 849 -33.38 26.86 -16.91
CA PHE A 849 -32.08 26.58 -16.34
C PHE A 849 -30.98 27.24 -17.20
N ALA A 850 -30.42 28.36 -16.74
CA ALA A 850 -29.33 29.07 -17.39
C ALA A 850 -27.97 28.39 -17.12
N LEU A 851 -27.08 28.39 -18.12
CA LEU A 851 -25.70 27.89 -17.97
C LEU A 851 -24.93 28.83 -17.02
N VAL A 852 -24.17 28.27 -16.06
CA VAL A 852 -23.27 29.07 -15.21
C VAL A 852 -22.06 29.54 -16.04
N PRO A 853 -21.84 30.86 -16.23
CA PRO A 853 -20.70 31.37 -17.00
C PRO A 853 -19.35 31.10 -16.34
N SER A 854 -18.30 30.98 -17.15
CA SER A 854 -16.91 30.87 -16.66
C SER A 854 -16.35 32.18 -16.09
N THR A 855 -17.10 33.28 -16.16
CA THR A 855 -16.69 34.65 -15.78
C THR A 855 -17.17 35.11 -14.40
N ASP A 856 -18.14 34.42 -13.78
CA ASP A 856 -18.78 34.88 -12.53
C ASP A 856 -17.94 34.55 -11.27
N LEU A 857 -16.60 34.57 -11.43
CA LEU A 857 -15.60 34.25 -10.41
C LEU A 857 -15.07 35.50 -9.66
N THR A 858 -15.73 36.65 -9.81
CA THR A 858 -15.37 37.91 -9.14
C THR A 858 -16.58 38.61 -8.53
N ALA A 859 -17.01 38.13 -7.37
CA ALA A 859 -17.92 38.77 -6.43
C ALA A 859 -17.47 38.46 -4.99
#